data_AF-A0A502KUF0-F1
#
_entry.id   AF-A0A502KUF0-F1
#
_cell.length_a   1.000
_cell.length_b   1.000
_cell.length_c   1.000
_cell.angle_alpha   90.00
_cell.angle_beta   90.00
_cell.angle_gamma   90.00
#
_symmetry.space_group_name_H-M   'P 1'
#
loop_
_entity.id
_entity.type
_entity.pdbx_description
1 polymer ?
#
loop_
_entity_poly.entity_id
_entity_poly.type
_entity_poly.pdbx_seq_one_letter_code
_entity_poly.pdbx_strand_id
1 'polypeptide(L)'
;MNNNKTLIKTSEVAGILSKSEATIKRWELEGKITSFRNERNHRLYCKDEVLGLKTTLENKHIPSEHTLPISRAIKPKAHPAHYLMHKYWGRKPHNVVSEYLATHTKKGDKILDPFMGSGVTIIEAAKLERQVIGVDLNPMSKFIVDNTINKVNIAEFQVSFEKIYDKLYEQYRSYYNSACPNCNSTVEFSSLVWEEKIISTIRLNCSNCKKVIKISDENDIALISYIEANFHKLMKNKSFPIDKVLQYVKRSGNERIDELFSKRALVILSSFIEEFNKIQDKAIRDLLLFVFSSALPNCSRMLPGDVKTASYKSGWVISKFWVPKTHTERNVFECIKLRYKAILKGKSETTQIDSRFVKTFNQDSKYLSQIEDESIDYIWTDPPYGESIAYLGLSHLWNSWLGFEPDYSNEIIIDSFRSKKIDSFEEGMNGVFRELNRVLKKGKYISFSFHNRDLKVWKAIVEPLLRNGFQLVNVVMQPQAVSSGTQGINKNNTLKGDFIYNFMKVSKPIETSFEHHPDAYNLIKSLTTEYLRKHEKCSAAELYEYLIPQIILNHAFIDKDGKVIDVEALLNKEFTYFSEGDEFFWKNKVQLCNQPLGVLDLFSGAGGFSTGFKKSGYVVASAVEFDKEIVATYKKNHPETNIHNVDIRKLPTSAVIEDFKERNIKCDVIIGGPPCQGFSMSGNRIRKSFEGKFDERNELFMEFFRFVKDLRPSYFIIENVEGILNYNNGQVKDEIYRLFDSIGYKLDSKVLLAANYGVPQLRKRAFFFGTNKDIAPSKLIPNETHDANSFVSVWDAISDLPKIESSEGSDLLVKDKHPKYSEYQLKLGAHSQNVIHNHKASIHSKETINKLKMINNGKKQSDLPEHMQTKSVHSGSWGRMEKDKPAYTLTTRINTPSVGRIVHPESNRTITPREAARIQSFPDDFIFIGGITTIGKQIGNAVSPLLAEQLAKQIKIAEQLHKDIGQQSKEEIEKQIANSFG
;
A
#
# COMPACT_ATOMS: atom_id res chain seq x y z
N MET A 1 -9.46 -2.94 30.32
CA MET A 1 -9.03 -1.98 31.35
C MET A 1 -7.85 -2.57 32.13
N ASN A 2 -6.92 -1.71 32.55
CA ASN A 2 -5.76 -1.94 33.45
C ASN A 2 -4.63 -2.87 32.98
N ASN A 3 -3.72 -2.35 32.14
CA ASN A 3 -2.31 -2.72 32.19
C ASN A 3 -1.57 -1.67 33.02
N ASN A 4 -0.76 -2.14 33.97
CA ASN A 4 0.13 -1.36 34.84
C ASN A 4 1.13 -0.51 34.03
N LYS A 5 0.68 0.58 33.40
CA LYS A 5 1.57 1.69 33.03
C LYS A 5 1.95 2.37 34.34
N THR A 6 3.22 2.35 34.70
CA THR A 6 3.70 3.14 35.84
C THR A 6 3.54 4.60 35.48
N LEU A 7 2.51 5.25 36.02
CA LEU A 7 2.18 6.64 35.74
C LEU A 7 2.91 7.55 36.73
N ILE A 8 3.62 8.55 36.23
CA ILE A 8 4.43 9.49 37.03
C ILE A 8 3.95 10.93 36.85
N LYS A 9 4.19 11.78 37.84
CA LYS A 9 3.72 13.19 37.83
C LYS A 9 4.64 14.08 36.98
N THR A 10 4.15 15.25 36.58
CA THR A 10 4.95 16.24 35.80
C THR A 10 6.30 16.55 36.45
N SER A 11 6.36 16.63 37.78
CA SER A 11 7.60 16.88 38.54
C SER A 11 8.63 15.76 38.38
N GLU A 12 8.19 14.50 38.36
CA GLU A 12 9.06 13.33 38.15
C GLU A 12 9.51 13.24 36.69
N VAL A 13 8.65 13.58 35.73
CA VAL A 13 9.03 13.68 34.31
C VAL A 13 10.10 14.75 34.10
N ALA A 14 9.90 15.92 34.72
CA ALA A 14 10.87 17.01 34.72
C ALA A 14 12.22 16.56 35.30
N GLY A 15 12.21 15.82 36.41
CA GLY A 15 13.42 15.23 37.00
C GLY A 15 14.09 14.18 36.11
N ILE A 16 13.31 13.26 35.51
CA ILE A 16 13.84 12.21 34.63
C ILE A 16 14.49 12.83 33.38
N LEU A 17 13.86 13.82 32.76
CA LEU A 17 14.35 14.46 31.52
C LEU A 17 15.33 15.61 31.75
N SER A 18 15.64 15.94 33.02
CA SER A 18 16.45 17.10 33.40
C SER A 18 15.94 18.42 32.78
N LYS A 19 14.62 18.68 32.87
CA LYS A 19 13.94 19.90 32.36
C LYS A 19 13.01 20.50 33.41
N SER A 20 12.60 21.76 33.22
CA SER A 20 11.58 22.38 34.09
C SER A 20 10.18 21.83 33.79
N GLU A 21 9.29 21.81 34.78
CA GLU A 21 7.89 21.41 34.59
C GLU A 21 7.16 22.27 33.55
N ALA A 22 7.52 23.55 33.41
CA ALA A 22 6.99 24.44 32.38
C ALA A 22 7.37 23.96 30.97
N THR A 23 8.58 23.42 30.80
CA THR A 23 9.02 22.84 29.52
C THR A 23 8.25 21.57 29.19
N ILE A 24 7.98 20.71 30.18
CA ILE A 24 7.18 19.49 29.98
C ILE A 24 5.76 19.85 29.55
N LYS A 25 5.14 20.84 30.19
CA LYS A 25 3.80 21.33 29.82
C LYS A 25 3.77 21.94 28.41
N ARG A 26 4.83 22.64 28.00
CA ARG A 26 4.95 23.16 26.62
C ARG A 26 5.12 22.02 25.61
N TRP A 27 5.96 21.04 25.90
CA TRP A 27 6.17 19.88 25.02
C TRP A 27 4.91 19.04 24.84
N GLU A 28 4.05 18.99 25.86
CA GLU A 28 2.72 18.39 25.74
C GLU A 28 1.82 19.16 24.78
N LEU A 29 1.78 20.50 24.86
CA LEU A 29 1.04 21.34 23.90
C LEU A 29 1.59 21.23 22.48
N GLU A 30 2.89 21.02 22.33
CA GLU A 30 3.57 20.76 21.06
C GLU A 30 3.42 19.29 20.58
N GLY A 31 2.76 18.42 21.36
CA GLY A 31 2.54 17.00 21.01
C GLY A 31 3.78 16.10 21.12
N LYS A 32 4.86 16.57 21.74
CA LYS A 32 6.14 15.82 21.92
C LYS A 32 6.08 14.79 23.04
N ILE A 33 5.16 14.97 23.99
CA ILE A 33 4.93 14.03 25.09
C ILE A 33 3.45 14.03 25.46
N THR A 34 2.86 12.86 25.66
CA THR A 34 1.42 12.71 25.91
C THR A 34 1.16 12.50 27.40
N SER A 35 0.16 13.19 27.94
CA SER A 35 -0.27 13.02 29.33
C SER A 35 -1.70 12.49 29.43
N PHE A 36 -2.01 11.87 30.56
CA PHE A 36 -3.34 11.43 30.98
C PHE A 36 -3.78 12.24 32.19
N ARG A 37 -5.09 12.48 32.33
CA ARG A 37 -5.67 13.11 33.52
C ARG A 37 -6.24 12.03 34.43
N ASN A 38 -5.96 12.12 35.73
CA ASN A 38 -6.62 11.28 36.72
C ASN A 38 -7.93 11.92 37.22
N GLU A 39 -8.66 11.23 38.10
CA GLU A 39 -9.94 11.68 38.66
C GLU A 39 -9.86 12.98 39.47
N ARG A 40 -8.66 13.39 39.92
CA ARG A 40 -8.40 14.68 40.58
C ARG A 40 -7.85 15.73 39.61
N ASN A 41 -7.94 15.49 38.29
CA ASN A 41 -7.49 16.32 37.18
C ASN A 41 -5.96 16.62 37.14
N HIS A 42 -5.14 15.82 37.82
CA HIS A 42 -3.69 15.92 37.77
C HIS A 42 -3.12 15.26 36.50
N ARG A 43 -2.04 15.85 35.95
CA ARG A 43 -1.32 15.31 34.79
C ARG A 43 -0.44 14.14 35.21
N LEU A 44 -0.58 13.02 34.51
CA LEU A 44 0.21 11.82 34.69
C LEU A 44 0.77 11.36 33.34
N TYR A 45 2.02 10.93 33.32
CA TYR A 45 2.72 10.52 32.12
C TYR A 45 3.17 9.07 32.26
N CYS A 46 3.21 8.33 31.16
CA CYS A 46 3.74 6.98 31.17
C CYS A 46 5.26 7.01 31.39
N LYS A 47 5.75 6.41 32.48
CA LYS A 47 7.18 6.43 32.84
C LYS A 47 8.07 5.83 31.76
N ASP A 48 7.61 4.78 31.08
CA ASP A 48 8.38 4.13 30.02
C ASP A 48 8.47 4.98 28.75
N GLU A 49 7.41 5.73 28.42
CA GLU A 49 7.43 6.71 27.31
C GLU A 49 8.37 7.88 27.63
N VAL A 50 8.39 8.32 28.90
CA VAL A 50 9.29 9.37 29.39
C VAL A 50 10.74 8.89 29.40
N LEU A 51 11.01 7.65 29.83
CA LEU A 51 12.36 7.06 29.79
C LEU A 51 12.82 6.81 28.35
N GLY A 52 11.92 6.40 27.44
CA GLY A 52 12.23 6.32 26.01
C GLY A 52 12.58 7.68 25.42
N LEU A 53 11.84 8.72 25.78
CA LEU A 53 12.14 10.10 25.40
C LEU A 53 13.47 10.58 26.01
N LYS A 54 13.76 10.21 27.26
CA LYS A 54 15.04 10.48 27.92
C LYS A 54 16.19 9.86 27.14
N THR A 55 16.10 8.56 26.84
CA THR A 55 17.11 7.84 26.04
C THR A 55 17.28 8.46 24.66
N THR A 56 16.20 8.99 24.07
CA THR A 56 16.24 9.71 22.79
C THR A 56 16.95 11.07 22.90
N LEU A 57 16.81 11.75 24.04
CA LEU A 57 17.44 13.04 24.32
C LEU A 57 18.90 12.91 24.82
N GLU A 58 19.22 11.81 25.50
CA GLU A 58 20.53 11.51 26.10
C GLU A 58 21.46 10.73 25.17
N ASN A 59 20.90 9.97 24.22
CA ASN A 59 21.62 9.56 23.03
C ASN A 59 21.84 10.81 22.17
N LYS A 60 22.84 11.62 22.56
CA LYS A 60 23.51 12.52 21.64
C LYS A 60 24.10 11.66 20.53
N HIS A 61 23.29 11.54 19.49
CA HIS A 61 23.66 11.06 18.18
C HIS A 61 25.04 11.61 17.80
N ILE A 62 25.93 10.70 17.43
CA ILE A 62 26.70 10.89 16.19
C ILE A 62 25.64 11.24 15.13
N PRO A 63 25.64 12.46 14.57
CA PRO A 63 24.57 12.89 13.69
C PRO A 63 24.54 11.97 12.47
N SER A 64 23.55 11.08 12.38
CA SER A 64 23.23 10.46 11.11
C SER A 64 22.55 11.54 10.26
N GLU A 65 23.20 11.92 9.16
CA GLU A 65 22.75 13.01 8.28
C GLU A 65 21.51 12.66 7.42
N HIS A 66 20.84 11.53 7.69
CA HIS A 66 19.76 11.02 6.86
C HIS A 66 18.43 10.97 7.63
N THR A 67 17.54 11.92 7.33
CA THR A 67 16.13 11.88 7.73
C THR A 67 15.42 10.78 6.93
N LEU A 68 14.83 9.79 7.61
CA LEU A 68 13.99 8.77 6.97
C LEU A 68 12.84 9.41 6.19
N PRO A 69 12.48 8.90 5.00
CA PRO A 69 11.34 9.41 4.24
C PRO A 69 10.03 9.17 4.98
N ILE A 70 9.08 10.07 4.76
CA ILE A 70 7.72 9.96 5.31
C ILE A 70 7.13 8.60 4.91
N SER A 71 6.52 7.90 5.87
CA SER A 71 5.94 6.55 5.70
C SER A 71 4.42 6.52 5.87
N ARG A 72 3.79 7.68 6.10
CA ARG A 72 2.34 7.82 6.28
C ARG A 72 1.72 8.73 5.23
N ALA A 73 0.44 8.48 4.94
CA ALA A 73 -0.35 9.39 4.15
C ALA A 73 -0.50 10.75 4.88
N ILE A 74 -0.52 11.83 4.10
CA ILE A 74 -0.76 13.20 4.56
C ILE A 74 -2.12 13.61 4.02
N LYS A 75 -3.01 14.05 4.90
CA LYS A 75 -4.35 14.49 4.49
C LYS A 75 -4.22 15.74 3.61
N PRO A 76 -4.65 15.71 2.35
CA PRO A 76 -4.50 16.83 1.43
C PRO A 76 -5.46 17.98 1.78
N LYS A 77 -5.02 19.21 1.53
CA LYS A 77 -5.81 20.44 1.72
C LYS A 77 -6.19 21.06 0.37
N ALA A 78 -7.32 21.76 0.34
CA ALA A 78 -7.73 22.55 -0.81
C ALA A 78 -6.71 23.66 -1.11
N HIS A 79 -6.53 23.98 -2.40
CA HIS A 79 -5.59 25.00 -2.82
C HIS A 79 -6.05 26.42 -2.44
N PRO A 80 -5.18 27.22 -1.80
CA PRO A 80 -5.38 28.67 -1.66
C PRO A 80 -5.49 29.41 -3.01
N ALA A 81 -5.93 30.67 -2.99
CA ALA A 81 -6.24 31.43 -4.19
C ALA A 81 -5.04 31.66 -5.11
N HIS A 82 -3.82 31.82 -4.57
CA HIS A 82 -2.62 32.01 -5.39
C HIS A 82 -2.33 30.83 -6.33
N TYR A 83 -2.67 29.59 -5.96
CA TYR A 83 -2.57 28.45 -6.88
C TYR A 83 -3.67 28.44 -7.95
N LEU A 84 -4.78 29.14 -7.73
CA LEU A 84 -5.96 29.16 -8.59
C LEU A 84 -5.99 30.37 -9.54
N MET A 85 -4.91 31.17 -9.57
CA MET A 85 -4.78 32.36 -10.43
C MET A 85 -4.73 32.02 -11.92
N HIS A 86 -4.18 30.86 -12.29
CA HIS A 86 -4.24 30.34 -13.66
C HIS A 86 -5.05 29.05 -13.74
N LYS A 87 -5.58 28.73 -14.93
CA LYS A 87 -6.32 27.49 -15.19
C LYS A 87 -5.43 26.35 -15.74
N TYR A 88 -4.15 26.36 -15.39
CA TYR A 88 -3.22 25.26 -15.70
C TYR A 88 -3.64 23.95 -15.01
N TRP A 89 -3.24 22.81 -15.57
CA TRP A 89 -3.58 21.47 -15.06
C TRP A 89 -2.60 20.99 -13.97
N GLY A 90 -2.81 19.77 -13.47
CA GLY A 90 -1.80 19.01 -12.71
C GLY A 90 -1.22 19.73 -11.50
N ARG A 91 -2.02 19.89 -10.43
CA ARG A 91 -1.53 20.45 -9.15
C ARG A 91 -1.54 19.39 -8.07
N LYS A 92 -0.36 19.14 -7.49
CA LYS A 92 -0.25 18.30 -6.30
C LYS A 92 -0.69 19.09 -5.06
N PRO A 93 -1.29 18.43 -4.05
CA PRO A 93 -1.72 19.12 -2.83
C PRO A 93 -0.55 19.83 -2.15
N HIS A 94 -0.63 21.17 -2.08
CA HIS A 94 0.48 22.02 -1.62
C HIS A 94 1.02 21.62 -0.23
N ASN A 95 0.15 21.26 0.71
CA ASN A 95 0.55 20.88 2.07
C ASN A 95 1.31 19.55 2.13
N VAL A 96 1.03 18.63 1.19
CA VAL A 96 1.77 17.37 1.09
C VAL A 96 3.19 17.67 0.64
N VAL A 97 3.35 18.45 -0.43
CA VAL A 97 4.67 18.90 -0.93
C VAL A 97 5.45 19.64 0.16
N SER A 98 4.79 20.57 0.87
CA SER A 98 5.36 21.34 1.98
C SER A 98 5.95 20.46 3.08
N GLU A 99 5.24 19.39 3.47
CA GLU A 99 5.67 18.50 4.56
C GLU A 99 6.87 17.64 4.15
N TYR A 100 6.93 17.17 2.90
CA TYR A 100 8.10 16.48 2.36
C TYR A 100 9.32 17.40 2.29
N LEU A 101 9.16 18.61 1.75
CA LEU A 101 10.21 19.63 1.74
C LEU A 101 10.70 19.91 3.17
N ALA A 102 9.79 20.14 4.11
CA ALA A 102 10.15 20.43 5.51
C ALA A 102 10.85 19.25 6.21
N THR A 103 10.50 18.01 5.86
CA THR A 103 11.09 16.79 6.43
C THR A 103 12.53 16.58 5.95
N HIS A 104 12.78 16.80 4.67
CA HIS A 104 14.07 16.47 4.04
C HIS A 104 15.07 17.63 4.01
N THR A 105 14.64 18.86 4.33
CA THR A 105 15.43 20.08 4.07
C THR A 105 15.34 21.08 5.21
N LYS A 106 16.37 21.90 5.35
CA LYS A 106 16.48 23.03 6.27
C LYS A 106 16.44 24.35 5.50
N LYS A 107 16.29 25.46 6.23
CA LYS A 107 16.38 26.82 5.66
C LYS A 107 17.73 26.98 4.95
N GLY A 108 17.70 27.51 3.72
CA GLY A 108 18.88 27.71 2.89
C GLY A 108 19.29 26.53 2.00
N ASP A 109 18.77 25.33 2.24
CA ASP A 109 19.05 24.14 1.41
C ASP A 109 18.57 24.36 -0.04
N LYS A 110 19.25 23.69 -0.99
CA LYS A 110 18.95 23.78 -2.43
C LYS A 110 17.98 22.69 -2.89
N ILE A 111 16.87 23.07 -3.50
CA ILE A 111 15.80 22.20 -3.99
C ILE A 111 15.74 22.28 -5.51
N LEU A 112 15.48 21.15 -6.16
CA LEU A 112 15.23 21.10 -7.60
C LEU A 112 13.88 20.45 -7.89
N ASP A 113 13.13 21.08 -8.78
CA ASP A 113 11.99 20.48 -9.49
C ASP A 113 12.27 20.54 -11.01
N PRO A 114 12.66 19.41 -11.63
CA PRO A 114 12.95 19.33 -13.06
C PRO A 114 11.70 19.30 -13.95
N PHE A 115 10.49 19.28 -13.38
CA PHE A 115 9.23 19.31 -14.12
C PHE A 115 8.23 20.22 -13.40
N MET A 116 8.62 21.49 -13.19
CA MET A 116 7.95 22.36 -12.21
C MET A 116 6.45 22.62 -12.47
N GLY A 117 5.99 22.52 -13.72
CA GLY A 117 4.59 22.72 -14.07
C GLY A 117 4.06 24.07 -13.57
N SER A 118 2.98 24.04 -12.79
CA SER A 118 2.40 25.27 -12.20
C SER A 118 3.13 25.79 -10.95
N GLY A 119 4.20 25.12 -10.51
CA GLY A 119 5.13 25.60 -9.49
C GLY A 119 4.76 25.33 -8.04
N VAL A 120 3.99 24.27 -7.74
CA VAL A 120 3.64 23.93 -6.34
C VAL A 120 4.89 23.75 -5.49
N THR A 121 5.85 22.94 -5.96
CA THR A 121 7.14 22.70 -5.30
C THR A 121 7.92 23.99 -5.10
N ILE A 122 7.96 24.82 -6.14
CA ILE A 122 8.70 26.09 -6.16
C ILE A 122 8.16 27.03 -5.08
N ILE A 123 6.83 27.21 -5.06
CA ILE A 123 6.16 28.11 -4.13
C ILE A 123 6.29 27.61 -2.69
N GLU A 124 6.11 26.32 -2.44
CA GLU A 124 6.21 25.75 -1.09
C GLU A 124 7.65 25.77 -0.57
N ALA A 125 8.65 25.49 -1.41
CA ALA A 125 10.06 25.60 -1.03
C ALA A 125 10.44 27.06 -0.70
N ALA A 126 9.95 28.03 -1.47
CA ALA A 126 10.20 29.44 -1.23
C ALA A 126 9.55 29.96 0.07
N LYS A 127 8.31 29.54 0.38
CA LYS A 127 7.65 29.83 1.69
C LYS A 127 8.42 29.29 2.87
N LEU A 128 9.12 28.19 2.63
CA LEU A 128 10.01 27.53 3.57
C LEU A 128 11.43 28.18 3.56
N GLU A 129 11.71 29.21 2.77
CA GLU A 129 13.04 29.86 2.71
C GLU A 129 14.17 28.91 2.27
N ARG A 130 13.86 27.99 1.35
CA ARG A 130 14.84 27.12 0.66
C ARG A 130 15.20 27.74 -0.68
N GLN A 131 16.45 27.59 -1.12
CA GLN A 131 16.86 28.00 -2.46
C GLN A 131 16.28 27.00 -3.46
N VAL A 132 15.38 27.40 -4.34
CA VAL A 132 14.66 26.47 -5.22
C VAL A 132 14.90 26.79 -6.70
N ILE A 133 15.16 25.74 -7.46
CA ILE A 133 15.34 25.77 -8.91
C ILE A 133 14.19 25.00 -9.56
N GLY A 134 13.42 25.68 -10.41
CA GLY A 134 12.39 25.07 -11.24
C GLY A 134 12.80 25.01 -12.70
N VAL A 135 12.62 23.87 -13.34
CA VAL A 135 12.89 23.69 -14.77
C VAL A 135 11.66 23.10 -15.45
N ASP A 136 11.32 23.62 -16.62
CA ASP A 136 10.27 23.05 -17.45
C ASP A 136 10.54 23.38 -18.93
N LEU A 137 10.29 22.41 -19.80
CA LEU A 137 10.33 22.61 -21.25
C LEU A 137 9.22 23.56 -21.71
N ASN A 138 8.12 23.65 -20.95
CA ASN A 138 7.00 24.52 -21.24
C ASN A 138 7.24 25.98 -20.81
N PRO A 139 7.31 26.95 -21.73
CA PRO A 139 7.44 28.37 -21.39
C PRO A 139 6.24 28.86 -20.55
N MET A 140 5.06 28.27 -20.75
CA MET A 140 3.88 28.59 -19.97
C MET A 140 4.05 28.26 -18.48
N SER A 141 4.72 27.15 -18.14
CA SER A 141 5.02 26.78 -16.75
C SER A 141 5.83 27.89 -16.08
N LYS A 142 6.92 28.33 -16.72
CA LYS A 142 7.74 29.44 -16.22
C LYS A 142 6.94 30.73 -16.09
N PHE A 143 6.16 31.09 -17.11
CA PHE A 143 5.33 32.30 -17.08
C PHE A 143 4.32 32.29 -15.93
N ILE A 144 3.72 31.14 -15.60
CA ILE A 144 2.80 30.99 -14.46
C ILE A 144 3.53 31.19 -13.13
N VAL A 145 4.68 30.54 -12.95
CA VAL A 145 5.44 30.60 -11.71
C VAL A 145 5.94 32.02 -11.46
N ASP A 146 6.57 32.64 -12.48
CA ASP A 146 7.05 34.02 -12.42
C ASP A 146 5.93 35.00 -12.05
N ASN A 147 4.80 34.94 -12.76
CA ASN A 147 3.66 35.81 -12.47
C ASN A 147 3.02 35.51 -11.12
N THR A 148 3.22 34.33 -10.55
CA THR A 148 2.75 34.02 -9.20
C THR A 148 3.62 34.70 -8.15
N ILE A 149 4.94 34.54 -8.25
CA ILE A 149 5.89 34.96 -7.21
C ILE A 149 6.37 36.41 -7.34
N ASN A 150 6.37 36.99 -8.54
CA ASN A 150 6.93 38.33 -8.76
C ASN A 150 6.09 39.39 -8.04
N LYS A 151 6.78 40.34 -7.40
CA LYS A 151 6.15 41.53 -6.81
C LYS A 151 5.75 42.49 -7.91
N VAL A 152 4.52 42.99 -7.84
CA VAL A 152 3.94 43.96 -8.79
C VAL A 152 3.28 45.06 -7.97
N ASN A 153 3.36 46.30 -8.44
CA ASN A 153 2.58 47.39 -7.86
C ASN A 153 1.10 47.15 -8.15
N ILE A 154 0.36 46.65 -7.15
CA ILE A 154 -1.04 46.25 -7.31
C ILE A 154 -1.91 47.45 -7.65
N ALA A 155 -1.66 48.63 -7.07
CA ALA A 155 -2.46 49.82 -7.36
C ALA A 155 -2.33 50.23 -8.84
N GLU A 156 -1.11 50.30 -9.37
CA GLU A 156 -0.87 50.61 -10.78
C GLU A 156 -1.40 49.53 -11.73
N PHE A 157 -1.30 48.26 -11.34
CA PHE A 157 -1.90 47.16 -12.08
C PHE A 157 -3.43 47.30 -12.18
N GLN A 158 -4.11 47.63 -11.08
CA GLN A 158 -5.56 47.84 -11.06
C GLN A 158 -5.96 49.01 -11.97
N VAL A 159 -5.28 50.16 -11.83
CA VAL A 159 -5.52 51.35 -12.67
C VAL A 159 -5.31 51.03 -14.15
N SER A 160 -4.22 50.31 -14.48
CA SER A 160 -3.92 49.93 -15.87
C SER A 160 -4.97 48.98 -16.44
N PHE A 161 -5.38 47.97 -15.65
CA PHE A 161 -6.42 47.02 -16.04
C PHE A 161 -7.76 47.73 -16.26
N GLU A 162 -8.21 48.53 -15.31
CA GLU A 162 -9.52 49.20 -15.34
C GLU A 162 -9.61 50.19 -16.50
N LYS A 163 -8.56 50.98 -16.73
CA LYS A 163 -8.48 51.89 -17.88
C LYS A 163 -8.62 51.16 -19.22
N ILE A 164 -7.90 50.05 -19.41
CA ILE A 164 -7.96 49.27 -20.65
C ILE A 164 -9.31 48.54 -20.77
N TYR A 165 -9.77 47.95 -19.68
CA TYR A 165 -11.04 47.24 -19.63
C TYR A 165 -12.21 48.15 -19.99
N ASP A 166 -12.32 49.33 -19.36
CA ASP A 166 -13.43 50.26 -19.58
C ASP A 166 -13.40 50.83 -21.00
N LYS A 167 -12.21 51.16 -21.53
CA LYS A 167 -12.04 51.58 -22.94
C LYS A 167 -12.58 50.53 -23.90
N LEU A 168 -12.17 49.27 -23.75
CA LEU A 168 -12.59 48.20 -24.65
C LEU A 168 -14.03 47.76 -24.40
N TYR A 169 -14.50 47.82 -23.16
CA TYR A 169 -15.88 47.52 -22.77
C TYR A 169 -16.84 48.50 -23.43
N GLU A 170 -16.62 49.81 -23.31
CA GLU A 170 -17.46 50.81 -23.98
C GLU A 170 -17.43 50.67 -25.51
N GLN A 171 -16.27 50.28 -26.07
CA GLN A 171 -16.15 50.06 -27.51
C GLN A 171 -16.96 48.84 -28.02
N TYR A 172 -17.09 47.76 -27.24
CA TYR A 172 -17.59 46.47 -27.73
C TYR A 172 -18.76 45.88 -26.93
N ARG A 173 -19.22 46.52 -25.85
CA ARG A 173 -20.34 46.03 -25.02
C ARG A 173 -21.63 45.81 -25.81
N SER A 174 -21.86 46.62 -26.84
CA SER A 174 -23.02 46.49 -27.72
C SER A 174 -23.05 45.16 -28.49
N TYR A 175 -21.93 44.47 -28.65
CA TYR A 175 -21.85 43.14 -29.28
C TYR A 175 -22.43 42.02 -28.41
N TYR A 176 -22.86 42.37 -27.19
CA TYR A 176 -23.53 41.49 -26.24
C TYR A 176 -24.98 41.91 -25.97
N ASN A 177 -25.50 42.94 -26.66
CA ASN A 177 -26.86 43.43 -26.42
C ASN A 177 -27.92 42.49 -27.01
N SER A 178 -29.00 42.30 -26.25
CA SER A 178 -30.19 41.58 -26.68
C SER A 178 -31.41 42.10 -25.92
N ALA A 179 -32.61 41.99 -26.50
CA ALA A 179 -33.84 42.42 -25.84
C ALA A 179 -34.29 41.38 -24.80
N CYS A 180 -34.64 41.83 -23.59
CA CYS A 180 -35.26 40.97 -22.59
C CYS A 180 -36.70 40.63 -23.00
N PRO A 181 -37.10 39.34 -23.08
CA PRO A 181 -38.45 38.96 -23.50
C PRO A 181 -39.54 39.41 -22.51
N ASN A 182 -39.18 39.70 -21.26
CA ASN A 182 -40.15 39.99 -20.19
C ASN A 182 -40.43 41.50 -20.03
N CYS A 183 -39.45 42.37 -20.29
CA CYS A 183 -39.59 43.82 -20.09
C CYS A 183 -39.07 44.67 -21.25
N ASN A 184 -38.61 44.02 -22.33
CA ASN A 184 -38.11 44.63 -23.56
C ASN A 184 -36.90 45.57 -23.42
N SER A 185 -36.31 45.67 -22.22
CA SER A 185 -35.06 46.42 -22.04
C SER A 185 -33.91 45.76 -22.80
N THR A 186 -33.03 46.57 -23.39
CA THR A 186 -31.74 46.09 -23.93
C THR A 186 -30.83 45.66 -22.78
N VAL A 187 -30.38 44.41 -22.80
CA VAL A 187 -29.58 43.77 -21.75
C VAL A 187 -28.38 43.05 -22.38
N GLU A 188 -27.23 43.10 -21.71
CA GLU A 188 -26.06 42.31 -22.09
C GLU A 188 -26.26 40.84 -21.71
N PHE A 189 -26.12 39.92 -22.66
CA PHE A 189 -26.15 38.49 -22.35
C PHE A 189 -24.82 38.00 -21.77
N SER A 190 -24.90 37.05 -20.84
CA SER A 190 -23.72 36.41 -20.22
C SER A 190 -23.19 35.24 -21.05
N SER A 191 -24.09 34.53 -21.74
CA SER A 191 -23.76 33.38 -22.56
C SER A 191 -24.83 33.09 -23.60
N LEU A 192 -24.41 32.43 -24.68
CA LEU A 192 -25.29 31.90 -25.73
C LEU A 192 -24.87 30.48 -26.10
N VAL A 193 -25.85 29.65 -26.43
CA VAL A 193 -25.65 28.25 -26.82
C VAL A 193 -25.87 28.11 -28.31
N TRP A 194 -24.91 27.49 -28.96
CA TRP A 194 -24.96 27.10 -30.36
C TRP A 194 -25.36 25.62 -30.45
N GLU A 195 -26.23 25.30 -31.38
CA GLU A 195 -26.46 23.93 -31.86
C GLU A 195 -26.03 23.85 -33.32
N GLU A 196 -25.00 23.05 -33.56
CA GLU A 196 -24.28 22.97 -34.83
C GLU A 196 -23.67 24.32 -35.23
N LYS A 197 -24.39 25.11 -36.02
CA LYS A 197 -23.99 26.44 -36.51
C LYS A 197 -25.03 27.52 -36.24
N ILE A 198 -26.12 27.19 -35.54
CA ILE A 198 -27.24 28.08 -35.29
C ILE A 198 -27.26 28.41 -33.80
N ILE A 199 -27.59 29.65 -33.46
CA ILE A 199 -27.77 30.08 -32.07
C ILE A 199 -29.13 29.60 -31.61
N SER A 200 -29.15 28.85 -30.50
CA SER A 200 -30.37 28.22 -29.98
C SER A 200 -30.94 29.06 -28.83
N THR A 201 -30.18 29.23 -27.73
CA THR A 201 -30.65 29.96 -26.55
C THR A 201 -29.64 30.95 -26.00
N ILE A 202 -30.13 32.00 -25.35
CA ILE A 202 -29.35 33.11 -24.79
C ILE A 202 -29.71 33.30 -23.32
N ARG A 203 -28.69 33.49 -22.48
CA ARG A 203 -28.82 33.81 -21.05
C ARG A 203 -28.55 35.29 -20.81
N LEU A 204 -29.57 35.99 -20.31
CA LEU A 204 -29.56 37.41 -19.97
C LEU A 204 -29.52 37.61 -18.46
N ASN A 205 -28.76 38.60 -18.00
CA ASN A 205 -28.78 39.09 -16.62
C ASN A 205 -29.48 40.45 -16.57
N CYS A 206 -30.81 40.45 -16.63
CA CYS A 206 -31.62 41.66 -16.62
C CYS A 206 -31.71 42.25 -15.21
N SER A 207 -31.52 43.56 -15.07
CA SER A 207 -31.68 44.27 -13.79
C SER A 207 -33.11 44.19 -13.25
N ASN A 208 -34.12 44.18 -14.12
CA ASN A 208 -35.54 44.12 -13.73
C ASN A 208 -36.04 42.68 -13.55
N CYS A 209 -35.66 41.77 -14.45
CA CYS A 209 -36.19 40.41 -14.52
C CYS A 209 -35.22 39.33 -13.98
N LYS A 210 -34.07 39.74 -13.45
CA LYS A 210 -32.99 38.85 -13.00
C LYS A 210 -32.49 37.96 -14.14
N LYS A 211 -32.28 36.66 -13.87
CA LYS A 211 -31.79 35.70 -14.88
C LYS A 211 -32.93 35.30 -15.80
N VAL A 212 -32.79 35.61 -17.08
CA VAL A 212 -33.76 35.27 -18.13
C VAL A 212 -33.07 34.41 -19.17
N ILE A 213 -33.75 33.35 -19.62
CA ILE A 213 -33.32 32.51 -20.74
C ILE A 213 -34.32 32.70 -21.85
N LYS A 214 -33.86 33.01 -23.06
CA LYS A 214 -34.69 33.14 -24.24
C LYS A 214 -34.17 32.31 -25.40
N ILE A 215 -35.05 31.98 -26.33
CA ILE A 215 -34.67 31.49 -27.66
C ILE A 215 -34.14 32.70 -28.44
N SER A 216 -33.14 32.48 -29.30
CA SER A 216 -32.61 33.52 -30.18
C SER A 216 -33.71 34.05 -31.12
N ASP A 217 -33.69 35.35 -31.37
CA ASP A 217 -34.58 36.01 -32.34
C ASP A 217 -33.79 36.58 -33.53
N GLU A 218 -34.51 37.15 -34.51
CA GLU A 218 -33.90 37.72 -35.72
C GLU A 218 -32.89 38.83 -35.42
N ASN A 219 -33.09 39.61 -34.35
CA ASN A 219 -32.17 40.68 -33.97
C ASN A 219 -30.86 40.10 -33.42
N ASP A 220 -30.94 39.03 -32.63
CA ASP A 220 -29.75 38.34 -32.12
C ASP A 220 -28.92 37.74 -33.27
N ILE A 221 -29.60 37.13 -34.25
CA ILE A 221 -28.95 36.57 -35.45
C ILE A 221 -28.31 37.69 -36.28
N ALA A 222 -29.04 38.79 -36.53
CA ALA A 222 -28.56 39.93 -37.31
C ALA A 222 -27.31 40.57 -36.69
N LEU A 223 -27.25 40.70 -35.36
CA LEU A 223 -26.07 41.21 -34.66
C LEU A 223 -24.82 40.36 -34.93
N ILE A 224 -24.98 39.04 -34.92
CA ILE A 224 -23.89 38.09 -35.12
C ILE A 224 -23.43 38.12 -36.58
N SER A 225 -24.37 38.06 -37.52
CA SER A 225 -24.08 38.18 -38.94
C SER A 225 -23.40 39.50 -39.28
N TYR A 226 -23.79 40.60 -38.62
CA TYR A 226 -23.11 41.90 -38.75
C TYR A 226 -21.63 41.81 -38.34
N ILE A 227 -21.33 41.20 -37.19
CA ILE A 227 -19.95 41.05 -36.70
C ILE A 227 -19.14 40.18 -37.66
N GLU A 228 -19.71 39.08 -38.14
CA GLU A 228 -19.05 38.17 -39.09
C GLU A 228 -18.76 38.86 -40.43
N ALA A 229 -19.74 39.57 -41.00
CA ALA A 229 -19.59 40.31 -42.25
C ALA A 229 -18.54 41.44 -42.14
N ASN A 230 -18.40 42.04 -40.96
CA ASN A 230 -17.45 43.13 -40.72
C ASN A 230 -16.12 42.66 -40.11
N PHE A 231 -15.91 41.35 -39.94
CA PHE A 231 -14.77 40.80 -39.18
C PHE A 231 -13.41 41.34 -39.68
N HIS A 232 -13.15 41.33 -40.99
CA HIS A 232 -11.89 41.81 -41.56
C HIS A 232 -11.65 43.30 -41.28
N LYS A 233 -12.70 44.12 -41.29
CA LYS A 233 -12.62 45.55 -40.98
C LYS A 233 -12.33 45.76 -39.48
N LEU A 234 -12.98 44.99 -38.61
CA LEU A 234 -12.83 45.05 -37.16
C LEU A 234 -11.45 44.57 -36.68
N MET A 235 -10.83 43.67 -37.45
CA MET A 235 -9.49 43.12 -37.22
C MET A 235 -8.36 43.92 -37.85
N LYS A 236 -8.64 45.06 -38.49
CA LYS A 236 -7.60 45.89 -39.12
C LYS A 236 -6.51 46.23 -38.09
N ASN A 237 -5.26 45.90 -38.42
CA ASN A 237 -4.05 46.09 -37.59
C ASN A 237 -3.99 45.24 -36.29
N LYS A 238 -4.83 44.22 -36.15
CA LYS A 238 -4.82 43.29 -35.02
C LYS A 238 -4.42 41.89 -35.48
N SER A 239 -3.70 41.16 -34.63
CA SER A 239 -3.33 39.77 -34.86
C SER A 239 -4.00 38.84 -33.85
N PHE A 240 -4.17 37.60 -34.27
CA PHE A 240 -4.64 36.47 -33.47
C PHE A 240 -3.95 35.21 -33.99
N PRO A 241 -3.81 34.16 -33.17
CA PRO A 241 -3.08 32.97 -33.56
C PRO A 241 -3.78 32.19 -34.67
N ILE A 242 -3.06 31.94 -35.76
CA ILE A 242 -3.47 31.08 -36.89
C ILE A 242 -2.67 29.77 -36.94
N ASP A 243 -1.97 29.45 -35.86
CA ASP A 243 -1.17 28.24 -35.71
C ASP A 243 -2.02 26.99 -35.96
N LYS A 244 -1.42 26.01 -36.64
CA LYS A 244 -2.06 24.69 -36.82
C LYS A 244 -2.15 23.98 -35.47
N VAL A 245 -3.32 23.45 -35.17
CA VAL A 245 -3.53 22.62 -33.99
C VAL A 245 -2.64 21.38 -34.09
N LEU A 246 -1.84 21.14 -33.05
CA LEU A 246 -1.00 19.95 -32.93
C LEU A 246 -1.86 18.67 -32.98
N GLN A 247 -1.49 17.75 -33.86
CA GLN A 247 -2.30 16.57 -34.19
C GLN A 247 -2.60 15.67 -32.97
N TYR A 248 -1.63 15.49 -32.07
CA TYR A 248 -1.75 14.59 -30.91
C TYR A 248 -2.65 15.14 -29.78
N VAL A 249 -2.97 16.45 -29.79
CA VAL A 249 -3.96 17.07 -28.89
C VAL A 249 -5.24 17.50 -29.62
N LYS A 250 -5.38 17.16 -30.90
CA LYS A 250 -6.59 17.41 -31.69
C LYS A 250 -7.59 16.27 -31.51
N ARG A 251 -8.89 16.60 -31.39
CA ARG A 251 -9.97 15.58 -31.42
C ARG A 251 -10.72 15.57 -32.75
N SER A 252 -11.26 16.69 -33.21
CA SER A 252 -11.93 16.79 -34.51
C SER A 252 -12.20 18.24 -34.93
N GLY A 253 -12.41 18.46 -36.24
CA GLY A 253 -13.11 19.62 -36.81
C GLY A 253 -12.35 20.95 -36.91
N ASN A 254 -11.35 21.20 -36.07
CA ASN A 254 -10.59 22.45 -36.06
C ASN A 254 -9.13 22.24 -36.44
N GLU A 255 -8.66 22.94 -37.48
CA GLU A 255 -7.29 22.87 -37.99
C GLU A 255 -6.38 23.95 -37.40
N ARG A 256 -6.95 25.07 -36.94
CA ARG A 256 -6.20 26.20 -36.40
C ARG A 256 -6.73 26.67 -35.04
N ILE A 257 -5.87 27.32 -34.25
CA ILE A 257 -6.23 27.83 -32.92
C ILE A 257 -7.35 28.88 -32.98
N ASP A 258 -7.37 29.75 -34.00
CA ASP A 258 -8.43 30.76 -34.15
C ASP A 258 -9.83 30.17 -34.29
N GLU A 259 -9.95 28.97 -34.85
CA GLU A 259 -11.22 28.29 -35.09
C GLU A 259 -11.89 27.81 -33.79
N LEU A 260 -11.15 27.78 -32.68
CA LEU A 260 -11.66 27.50 -31.35
C LEU A 260 -12.40 28.71 -30.73
N PHE A 261 -12.45 29.85 -31.41
CA PHE A 261 -13.08 31.08 -30.92
C PHE A 261 -14.14 31.59 -31.91
N SER A 262 -15.13 32.33 -31.41
CA SER A 262 -16.05 33.05 -32.29
C SER A 262 -15.37 34.28 -32.89
N LYS A 263 -15.84 34.76 -34.03
CA LYS A 263 -15.32 36.00 -34.65
C LYS A 263 -15.44 37.20 -33.71
N ARG A 264 -16.55 37.29 -32.95
CA ARG A 264 -16.72 38.26 -31.86
C ARG A 264 -15.63 38.15 -30.81
N ALA A 265 -15.38 36.94 -30.29
CA ALA A 265 -14.36 36.73 -29.26
C ALA A 265 -12.97 37.11 -29.78
N LEU A 266 -12.62 36.75 -31.02
CA LEU A 266 -11.35 37.11 -31.65
C LEU A 266 -11.16 38.63 -31.72
N VAL A 267 -12.17 39.41 -32.12
CA VAL A 267 -12.09 40.88 -32.16
C VAL A 267 -11.74 41.45 -30.79
N ILE A 268 -12.44 41.00 -29.75
CA ILE A 268 -12.29 41.53 -28.39
C ILE A 268 -10.96 41.08 -27.78
N LEU A 269 -10.63 39.79 -27.86
CA LEU A 269 -9.39 39.24 -27.31
C LEU A 269 -8.15 39.85 -27.97
N SER A 270 -8.16 40.02 -29.30
CA SER A 270 -7.06 40.65 -30.02
C SER A 270 -6.87 42.12 -29.62
N SER A 271 -7.96 42.81 -29.28
CA SER A 271 -7.89 44.20 -28.78
C SER A 271 -7.30 44.26 -27.37
N PHE A 272 -7.65 43.31 -26.49
CA PHE A 272 -7.05 43.22 -25.15
C PHE A 272 -5.54 42.97 -25.20
N ILE A 273 -5.10 41.98 -25.98
CA ILE A 273 -3.68 41.63 -26.03
C ILE A 273 -2.84 42.77 -26.64
N GLU A 274 -3.35 43.46 -27.65
CA GLU A 274 -2.71 44.64 -28.23
C GLU A 274 -2.52 45.76 -27.20
N GLU A 275 -3.58 46.10 -26.44
CA GLU A 275 -3.51 47.14 -25.41
C GLU A 275 -2.62 46.73 -24.22
N PHE A 276 -2.66 45.47 -23.79
CA PHE A 276 -1.77 44.97 -22.75
C PHE A 276 -0.30 45.04 -23.18
N ASN A 277 0.02 44.72 -24.44
CA ASN A 277 1.38 44.80 -24.97
C ASN A 277 1.93 46.25 -25.05
N LYS A 278 1.07 47.27 -25.03
CA LYS A 278 1.49 48.69 -25.00
C LYS A 278 2.02 49.12 -23.62
N ILE A 279 1.74 48.35 -22.56
CA ILE A 279 2.21 48.67 -21.20
C ILE A 279 3.74 48.54 -21.12
N GLN A 280 4.38 49.60 -20.66
CA GLN A 280 5.84 49.70 -20.58
C GLN A 280 6.41 48.93 -19.38
N ASP A 281 5.76 49.01 -18.22
CA ASP A 281 6.16 48.23 -17.05
C ASP A 281 5.96 46.74 -17.33
N LYS A 282 7.08 46.01 -17.39
CA LYS A 282 7.08 44.58 -17.72
C LYS A 282 6.28 43.76 -16.70
N ALA A 283 6.38 44.08 -15.41
CA ALA A 283 5.74 43.29 -14.36
C ALA A 283 4.21 43.46 -14.40
N ILE A 284 3.73 44.68 -14.67
CA ILE A 284 2.30 44.96 -14.89
C ILE A 284 1.83 44.31 -16.20
N ARG A 285 2.58 44.48 -17.29
CA ARG A 285 2.25 43.87 -18.60
C ARG A 285 2.11 42.35 -18.48
N ASP A 286 3.10 41.68 -17.89
CA ASP A 286 3.10 40.22 -17.75
C ASP A 286 1.90 39.76 -16.90
N LEU A 287 1.55 40.50 -15.83
CA LEU A 287 0.39 40.19 -15.00
C LEU A 287 -0.95 40.41 -15.73
N LEU A 288 -1.04 41.41 -16.61
CA LEU A 288 -2.21 41.62 -17.49
C LEU A 288 -2.33 40.49 -18.52
N LEU A 289 -1.22 40.08 -19.14
CA LEU A 289 -1.17 38.92 -20.04
C LEU A 289 -1.51 37.62 -19.31
N PHE A 290 -1.21 37.51 -18.02
CA PHE A 290 -1.61 36.40 -17.16
C PHE A 290 -3.12 36.39 -16.86
N VAL A 291 -3.75 37.56 -16.69
CA VAL A 291 -5.22 37.68 -16.67
C VAL A 291 -5.81 37.18 -17.98
N PHE A 292 -5.25 37.65 -19.10
CA PHE A 292 -5.68 37.29 -20.45
C PHE A 292 -5.61 35.77 -20.68
N SER A 293 -4.43 35.17 -20.50
CA SER A 293 -4.20 33.74 -20.75
C SER A 293 -5.11 32.86 -19.89
N SER A 294 -5.32 33.26 -18.62
CA SER A 294 -6.19 32.52 -17.72
C SER A 294 -7.67 32.56 -18.10
N ALA A 295 -8.10 33.54 -18.92
CA ALA A 295 -9.47 33.68 -19.37
C ALA A 295 -9.76 32.86 -20.64
N LEU A 296 -8.76 32.63 -21.49
CA LEU A 296 -8.90 32.01 -22.82
C LEU A 296 -9.73 30.72 -22.85
N PRO A 297 -9.55 29.72 -21.96
CA PRO A 297 -10.37 28.51 -22.02
C PRO A 297 -11.88 28.79 -21.90
N ASN A 298 -12.25 29.79 -21.09
CA ASN A 298 -13.65 30.20 -20.90
C ASN A 298 -14.18 31.16 -21.98
N CYS A 299 -13.30 31.71 -22.81
CA CYS A 299 -13.66 32.53 -23.98
C CYS A 299 -13.76 31.68 -25.26
N SER A 300 -13.26 30.44 -25.22
CA SER A 300 -13.30 29.52 -26.36
C SER A 300 -14.68 28.86 -26.53
N ARG A 301 -14.93 28.36 -27.74
CA ARG A 301 -16.10 27.56 -28.12
C ARG A 301 -16.00 26.10 -27.68
N MET A 302 -14.96 25.73 -26.93
CA MET A 302 -14.75 24.36 -26.45
C MET A 302 -15.64 23.99 -25.24
N LEU A 303 -16.46 24.94 -24.75
CA LEU A 303 -17.35 24.73 -23.61
C LEU A 303 -18.60 23.95 -24.04
N PRO A 304 -18.85 22.74 -23.52
CA PRO A 304 -20.09 22.04 -23.79
C PRO A 304 -21.29 22.84 -23.25
N GLY A 305 -22.29 23.05 -24.10
CA GLY A 305 -23.47 23.86 -23.77
C GLY A 305 -24.68 23.03 -23.36
N ASP A 306 -25.57 23.65 -22.59
CA ASP A 306 -26.90 23.15 -22.26
C ASP A 306 -27.95 24.15 -22.75
N VAL A 307 -28.70 23.73 -23.77
CA VAL A 307 -29.73 24.53 -24.44
C VAL A 307 -30.83 24.96 -23.48
N LYS A 308 -31.26 24.08 -22.56
CA LYS A 308 -32.39 24.35 -21.66
C LYS A 308 -32.07 25.46 -20.68
N THR A 309 -30.86 25.45 -20.14
CA THR A 309 -30.45 26.38 -19.10
C THR A 309 -29.61 27.54 -19.65
N ALA A 310 -29.27 27.53 -20.94
CA ALA A 310 -28.24 28.37 -21.56
C ALA A 310 -26.95 28.40 -20.70
N SER A 311 -26.62 27.26 -20.09
CA SER A 311 -25.48 27.09 -19.19
C SER A 311 -24.35 26.31 -19.87
N TYR A 312 -23.24 26.19 -19.17
CA TYR A 312 -22.04 25.51 -19.64
C TYR A 312 -21.44 24.64 -18.54
N LYS A 313 -20.79 23.55 -18.94
CA LYS A 313 -19.85 22.85 -18.08
C LYS A 313 -18.48 23.52 -18.21
N SER A 314 -17.72 23.61 -17.11
CA SER A 314 -16.42 24.27 -17.13
C SER A 314 -15.48 23.55 -18.11
N GLY A 315 -14.92 24.29 -19.08
CA GLY A 315 -13.91 23.81 -20.02
C GLY A 315 -12.55 23.52 -19.40
N TRP A 316 -12.44 23.48 -18.06
CA TRP A 316 -11.19 23.15 -17.39
C TRP A 316 -10.78 21.66 -17.57
N VAL A 317 -11.69 20.81 -18.07
CA VAL A 317 -11.49 19.37 -18.30
C VAL A 317 -11.11 19.04 -19.76
N ILE A 318 -10.58 20.01 -20.51
CA ILE A 318 -10.23 19.83 -21.92
C ILE A 318 -8.88 19.10 -22.02
N SER A 319 -8.92 17.83 -22.41
CA SER A 319 -7.72 17.00 -22.69
C SER A 319 -7.36 16.92 -24.17
N LYS A 320 -8.18 17.51 -25.05
CA LYS A 320 -7.98 17.65 -26.51
C LYS A 320 -8.72 18.88 -27.03
N PHE A 321 -8.32 19.47 -28.14
CA PHE A 321 -9.03 20.60 -28.76
C PHE A 321 -10.11 20.12 -29.73
N TRP A 322 -11.33 20.61 -29.55
CA TRP A 322 -12.46 20.52 -30.47
C TRP A 322 -13.57 21.51 -30.08
N VAL A 323 -14.46 21.82 -31.03
CA VAL A 323 -15.71 22.51 -30.75
C VAL A 323 -16.86 21.49 -30.68
N PRO A 324 -17.54 21.30 -29.53
CA PRO A 324 -18.71 20.43 -29.44
C PRO A 324 -19.84 20.88 -30.39
N LYS A 325 -20.64 19.93 -30.90
CA LYS A 325 -21.83 20.26 -31.71
C LYS A 325 -22.75 21.25 -30.98
N THR A 326 -23.02 20.98 -29.71
CA THR A 326 -23.72 21.90 -28.81
C THR A 326 -22.72 22.55 -27.87
N HIS A 327 -22.44 23.84 -28.06
CA HIS A 327 -21.41 24.55 -27.31
C HIS A 327 -21.86 25.91 -26.84
N THR A 328 -21.20 26.43 -25.80
CA THR A 328 -21.49 27.76 -25.25
C THR A 328 -20.40 28.75 -25.64
N GLU A 329 -20.84 29.92 -26.09
CA GLU A 329 -20.00 31.11 -26.13
C GLU A 329 -20.35 32.01 -24.94
N ARG A 330 -19.32 32.52 -24.26
CA ARG A 330 -19.47 33.39 -23.08
C ARG A 330 -19.07 34.82 -23.38
N ASN A 331 -19.60 35.75 -22.59
CA ASN A 331 -19.17 37.13 -22.62
C ASN A 331 -17.69 37.25 -22.22
N VAL A 332 -16.85 37.74 -23.15
CA VAL A 332 -15.39 37.83 -22.95
C VAL A 332 -15.04 38.80 -21.82
N PHE A 333 -15.79 39.89 -21.67
CA PHE A 333 -15.59 40.87 -20.61
C PHE A 333 -15.90 40.29 -19.22
N GLU A 334 -16.94 39.47 -19.10
CA GLU A 334 -17.21 38.74 -17.84
C GLU A 334 -16.07 37.76 -17.54
N CYS A 335 -15.62 37.00 -18.55
CA CYS A 335 -14.51 36.05 -18.40
C CYS A 335 -13.22 36.72 -17.91
N ILE A 336 -12.79 37.81 -18.55
CA ILE A 336 -11.59 38.57 -18.17
C ILE A 336 -11.74 39.18 -16.77
N LYS A 337 -12.87 39.82 -16.47
CA LYS A 337 -13.11 40.45 -15.14
C LYS A 337 -13.14 39.43 -14.01
N LEU A 338 -13.68 38.22 -14.25
CA LEU A 338 -13.63 37.11 -13.29
C LEU A 338 -12.18 36.65 -13.01
N ARG A 339 -11.33 36.61 -14.03
CA ARG A 339 -9.92 36.22 -13.86
C ARG A 339 -9.10 37.30 -13.19
N TYR A 340 -9.31 38.56 -13.54
CA TYR A 340 -8.72 39.72 -12.85
C TYR A 340 -8.99 39.66 -11.33
N LYS A 341 -10.25 39.48 -10.91
CA LYS A 341 -10.60 39.34 -9.50
C LYS A 341 -9.92 38.14 -8.82
N ALA A 342 -9.82 37.00 -9.52
CA ALA A 342 -9.15 35.82 -8.99
C ALA A 342 -7.64 36.04 -8.80
N ILE A 343 -7.00 36.77 -9.72
CA ILE A 343 -5.57 37.11 -9.66
C ILE A 343 -5.29 38.13 -8.56
N LEU A 344 -6.13 39.17 -8.40
CA LEU A 344 -6.02 40.09 -7.25
C LEU A 344 -6.10 39.36 -5.91
N LYS A 345 -7.08 38.46 -5.77
CA LYS A 345 -7.21 37.62 -4.57
C LYS A 345 -5.95 36.77 -4.37
N GLY A 346 -5.46 36.12 -5.42
CA GLY A 346 -4.25 35.31 -5.33
C GLY A 346 -3.02 36.14 -4.91
N LYS A 347 -2.81 37.31 -5.51
CA LYS A 347 -1.70 38.22 -5.17
C LYS A 347 -1.75 38.73 -3.73
N SER A 348 -2.95 38.88 -3.15
CA SER A 348 -3.07 39.24 -1.72
C SER A 348 -2.51 38.16 -0.78
N GLU A 349 -2.40 36.90 -1.23
CA GLU A 349 -1.88 35.76 -0.45
C GLU A 349 -0.39 35.47 -0.70
N THR A 350 0.26 36.16 -1.64
CA THR A 350 1.67 35.88 -2.01
C THR A 350 2.69 36.69 -1.19
N THR A 351 2.27 37.47 -0.20
CA THR A 351 3.16 38.31 0.64
C THR A 351 4.21 37.51 1.40
N GLN A 352 3.89 36.26 1.71
CA GLN A 352 4.76 35.27 2.38
C GLN A 352 5.79 34.59 1.45
N ILE A 353 5.76 34.88 0.14
CA ILE A 353 6.69 34.28 -0.83
C ILE A 353 7.79 35.28 -1.14
N ASP A 354 9.03 34.89 -0.90
CA ASP A 354 10.20 35.69 -1.26
C ASP A 354 10.83 35.13 -2.55
N SER A 355 10.65 35.88 -3.65
CA SER A 355 11.15 35.50 -4.97
C SER A 355 12.68 35.41 -5.05
N ARG A 356 13.43 35.97 -4.08
CA ARG A 356 14.90 35.86 -4.04
C ARG A 356 15.38 34.42 -3.88
N PHE A 357 14.53 33.55 -3.32
CA PHE A 357 14.82 32.13 -3.18
C PHE A 357 14.60 31.33 -4.46
N VAL A 358 13.99 31.92 -5.49
CA VAL A 358 13.50 31.17 -6.67
C VAL A 358 14.34 31.48 -7.89
N LYS A 359 14.78 30.43 -8.58
CA LYS A 359 15.28 30.48 -9.96
C LYS A 359 14.44 29.56 -10.84
N THR A 360 14.04 30.02 -12.01
CA THR A 360 13.27 29.20 -12.96
C THR A 360 13.88 29.25 -14.34
N PHE A 361 13.89 28.13 -15.05
CA PHE A 361 14.43 28.00 -16.40
C PHE A 361 13.39 27.37 -17.34
N ASN A 362 13.29 27.91 -18.56
CA ASN A 362 12.55 27.27 -19.63
C ASN A 362 13.55 26.50 -20.52
N GLN A 363 13.73 25.21 -20.24
CA GLN A 363 14.70 24.36 -20.94
C GLN A 363 14.37 22.88 -20.72
N ASP A 364 15.04 22.03 -21.49
CA ASP A 364 14.95 20.58 -21.36
C ASP A 364 15.77 20.06 -20.16
N SER A 365 15.11 19.33 -19.27
CA SER A 365 15.71 18.80 -18.03
C SER A 365 16.75 17.71 -18.25
N LYS A 366 16.95 17.25 -19.49
CA LYS A 366 18.11 16.42 -19.89
C LYS A 366 19.43 17.20 -19.89
N TYR A 367 19.39 18.52 -19.77
CA TYR A 367 20.56 19.39 -19.76
C TYR A 367 20.46 20.40 -18.61
N LEU A 368 21.18 20.19 -17.51
CA LEU A 368 21.16 21.06 -16.32
C LEU A 368 22.52 21.70 -16.04
N SER A 369 23.25 22.12 -17.08
CA SER A 369 24.63 22.64 -16.98
C SER A 369 24.76 23.90 -16.11
N GLN A 370 23.68 24.65 -15.90
CA GLN A 370 23.61 25.78 -15.00
C GLN A 370 23.57 25.40 -13.50
N ILE A 371 23.46 24.10 -13.20
CA ILE A 371 23.43 23.56 -11.84
C ILE A 371 24.72 22.78 -11.60
N GLU A 372 25.46 23.17 -10.56
CA GLU A 372 26.71 22.53 -10.14
C GLU A 372 26.48 21.08 -9.69
N ASP A 373 27.48 20.23 -9.92
CA ASP A 373 27.51 18.83 -9.45
C ASP A 373 27.33 18.77 -7.93
N GLU A 374 26.58 17.77 -7.45
CA GLU A 374 26.36 17.50 -6.03
C GLU A 374 25.99 18.75 -5.20
N SER A 375 25.21 19.66 -5.78
CA SER A 375 24.83 20.92 -5.15
C SER A 375 23.40 20.90 -4.59
N ILE A 376 22.54 20.01 -5.06
CA ILE A 376 21.13 19.91 -4.65
C ILE A 376 20.99 19.02 -3.41
N ASP A 377 20.20 19.49 -2.42
CA ASP A 377 19.94 18.80 -1.16
C ASP A 377 18.71 17.89 -1.21
N TYR A 378 17.75 18.19 -2.08
CA TYR A 378 16.53 17.39 -2.24
C TYR A 378 15.85 17.67 -3.58
N ILE A 379 15.30 16.62 -4.20
CA ILE A 379 14.48 16.75 -5.41
C ILE A 379 13.06 16.33 -5.10
N TRP A 380 12.09 17.18 -5.43
CA TRP A 380 10.68 16.83 -5.43
C TRP A 380 10.08 17.13 -6.80
N THR A 381 9.41 16.16 -7.42
CA THR A 381 8.92 16.33 -8.80
C THR A 381 7.69 15.49 -9.13
N ASP A 382 7.02 15.83 -10.23
CA ASP A 382 5.94 15.05 -10.86
C ASP A 382 6.32 14.78 -12.32
N PRO A 383 6.88 13.60 -12.66
CA PRO A 383 7.42 13.34 -13.99
C PRO A 383 6.30 13.13 -15.04
N PRO A 384 6.61 13.22 -16.34
CA PRO A 384 5.63 13.02 -17.42
C PRO A 384 4.99 11.62 -17.40
N TYR A 385 3.67 11.56 -17.65
CA TYR A 385 2.85 10.35 -17.55
C TYR A 385 2.81 9.46 -18.82
N GLY A 386 3.88 9.45 -19.63
CA GLY A 386 3.90 8.72 -20.90
C GLY A 386 2.85 9.27 -21.90
N GLU A 387 1.86 8.46 -22.27
CA GLU A 387 0.79 8.82 -23.25
C GLU A 387 -0.44 9.52 -22.64
N SER A 388 -0.56 9.57 -21.31
CA SER A 388 -1.86 9.87 -20.68
C SER A 388 -2.33 11.33 -20.86
N ILE A 389 -1.45 12.32 -20.71
CA ILE A 389 -1.78 13.76 -20.90
C ILE A 389 -0.54 14.51 -21.40
N ALA A 390 -0.64 15.12 -22.59
CA ALA A 390 0.43 15.93 -23.17
C ALA A 390 0.31 17.41 -22.77
N TYR A 391 0.78 17.77 -21.57
CA TYR A 391 0.62 19.11 -21.01
C TYR A 391 1.24 20.22 -21.87
N LEU A 392 2.41 19.99 -22.49
CA LEU A 392 3.03 20.97 -23.39
C LEU A 392 2.16 21.16 -24.63
N GLY A 393 1.69 20.07 -25.25
CA GLY A 393 0.74 20.13 -26.35
C GLY A 393 -0.55 20.87 -26.01
N LEU A 394 -1.11 20.66 -24.81
CA LEU A 394 -2.33 21.35 -24.37
C LEU A 394 -2.10 22.83 -24.04
N SER A 395 -0.88 23.22 -23.68
CA SER A 395 -0.52 24.62 -23.51
C SER A 395 -0.39 25.39 -24.83
N HIS A 396 -0.46 24.71 -25.97
CA HIS A 396 -0.42 25.33 -27.31
C HIS A 396 -1.46 26.45 -27.46
N LEU A 397 -2.65 26.30 -26.87
CA LEU A 397 -3.65 27.37 -26.81
C LEU A 397 -3.09 28.67 -26.23
N TRP A 398 -2.35 28.60 -25.13
CA TRP A 398 -1.78 29.79 -24.49
C TRP A 398 -0.52 30.27 -25.19
N ASN A 399 0.36 29.34 -25.58
CA ASN A 399 1.61 29.66 -26.25
C ASN A 399 1.38 30.42 -27.55
N SER A 400 0.42 29.98 -28.38
CA SER A 400 0.08 30.67 -29.63
C SER A 400 -0.46 32.08 -29.40
N TRP A 401 -1.30 32.29 -28.38
CA TRP A 401 -1.80 33.62 -28.06
C TRP A 401 -0.72 34.55 -27.48
N LEU A 402 0.19 34.02 -26.65
CA LEU A 402 1.26 34.80 -26.01
C LEU A 402 2.51 34.96 -26.89
N GLY A 403 2.56 34.31 -28.05
CA GLY A 403 3.72 34.33 -28.95
C GLY A 403 4.93 33.55 -28.41
N PHE A 404 4.69 32.49 -27.62
CA PHE A 404 5.76 31.60 -27.16
C PHE A 404 6.04 30.50 -28.19
N GLU A 405 7.32 30.18 -28.38
CA GLU A 405 7.80 29.14 -29.30
C GLU A 405 8.38 27.95 -28.51
N PRO A 406 7.53 27.08 -27.94
CA PRO A 406 7.99 25.91 -27.20
C PRO A 406 8.63 24.86 -28.11
N ASP A 407 9.64 24.17 -27.59
CA ASP A 407 10.24 23.03 -28.23
C ASP A 407 9.40 21.76 -28.01
N TYR A 408 8.43 21.53 -28.90
CA TYR A 408 7.65 20.30 -28.88
C TYR A 408 8.52 19.07 -29.22
N SER A 409 9.62 19.22 -29.94
CA SER A 409 10.42 18.08 -30.43
C SER A 409 11.10 17.31 -29.30
N ASN A 410 11.48 17.99 -28.21
CA ASN A 410 12.12 17.39 -27.04
C ASN A 410 11.16 16.97 -25.90
N GLU A 411 9.85 17.12 -26.09
CA GLU A 411 8.83 16.69 -25.11
C GLU A 411 8.94 15.19 -24.80
N ILE A 412 9.13 14.81 -23.53
CA ILE A 412 9.27 13.41 -23.10
C ILE A 412 7.87 12.81 -22.89
N ILE A 413 7.25 12.37 -23.99
CA ILE A 413 5.96 11.66 -23.99
C ILE A 413 5.97 10.50 -24.99
N ILE A 414 4.98 9.63 -24.88
CA ILE A 414 4.69 8.61 -25.90
C ILE A 414 3.66 9.23 -26.85
N ASP A 415 3.97 9.24 -28.15
CA ASP A 415 3.14 9.86 -29.18
C ASP A 415 3.34 9.19 -30.53
N SER A 416 2.31 8.50 -31.01
CA SER A 416 2.32 7.80 -32.30
C SER A 416 2.40 8.74 -33.50
N PHE A 417 1.90 9.97 -33.42
CA PHE A 417 1.93 10.93 -34.54
C PHE A 417 3.35 11.43 -34.83
N ARG A 418 4.20 11.49 -33.80
CA ARG A 418 5.62 11.87 -33.91
C ARG A 418 6.57 10.68 -33.86
N SER A 419 6.04 9.46 -33.95
CA SER A 419 6.81 8.21 -33.84
C SER A 419 7.62 8.07 -32.53
N LYS A 420 7.18 8.74 -31.45
CA LYS A 420 7.78 8.61 -30.11
C LYS A 420 7.20 7.40 -29.40
N LYS A 421 7.99 6.33 -29.31
CA LYS A 421 7.60 5.06 -28.68
C LYS A 421 8.00 5.02 -27.21
N ILE A 422 7.63 3.94 -26.52
CA ILE A 422 8.03 3.70 -25.13
C ILE A 422 9.55 3.75 -24.93
N ASP A 423 10.35 3.29 -25.91
CA ASP A 423 11.81 3.34 -25.85
C ASP A 423 12.34 4.78 -25.88
N SER A 424 11.72 5.66 -26.67
CA SER A 424 12.06 7.09 -26.70
C SER A 424 11.72 7.78 -25.37
N PHE A 425 10.65 7.33 -24.71
CA PHE A 425 10.29 7.80 -23.38
C PHE A 425 11.29 7.31 -22.31
N GLU A 426 11.68 6.02 -22.34
CA GLU A 426 12.73 5.47 -21.45
C GLU A 426 14.05 6.22 -21.63
N GLU A 427 14.48 6.46 -22.87
CA GLU A 427 15.72 7.20 -23.17
C GLU A 427 15.67 8.64 -22.67
N GLY A 428 14.53 9.33 -22.89
CA GLY A 428 14.31 10.68 -22.40
C GLY A 428 14.40 10.77 -20.87
N MET A 429 13.70 9.87 -20.18
CA MET A 429 13.72 9.80 -18.72
C MET A 429 15.10 9.41 -18.18
N ASN A 430 15.81 8.50 -18.84
CA ASN A 430 17.18 8.14 -18.50
C ASN A 430 18.13 9.34 -18.59
N GLY A 431 18.00 10.18 -19.62
CA GLY A 431 18.75 11.42 -19.75
C GLY A 431 18.51 12.38 -18.58
N VAL A 432 17.26 12.52 -18.14
CA VAL A 432 16.90 13.33 -16.97
C VAL A 432 17.50 12.74 -15.69
N PHE A 433 17.29 11.45 -15.42
CA PHE A 433 17.79 10.83 -14.18
C PHE A 433 19.32 10.83 -14.07
N ARG A 434 20.03 10.79 -15.20
CA ARG A 434 21.48 10.99 -15.23
C ARG A 434 21.87 12.38 -14.72
N GLU A 435 21.20 13.43 -15.19
CA GLU A 435 21.42 14.79 -14.68
C GLU A 435 20.99 14.94 -13.22
N LEU A 436 19.88 14.31 -12.80
CA LEU A 436 19.45 14.32 -11.40
C LEU A 436 20.46 13.64 -10.48
N ASN A 437 21.08 12.54 -10.93
CA ASN A 437 22.18 11.91 -10.19
C ASN A 437 23.38 12.86 -10.09
N ARG A 438 23.77 13.53 -11.19
CA ARG A 438 24.89 14.47 -11.21
C ARG A 438 24.72 15.59 -10.19
N VAL A 439 23.54 16.23 -10.17
CA VAL A 439 23.31 17.44 -9.35
C VAL A 439 22.93 17.14 -7.89
N LEU A 440 22.35 15.98 -7.58
CA LEU A 440 21.93 15.63 -6.22
C LEU A 440 23.13 15.20 -5.34
N LYS A 441 23.19 15.68 -4.09
CA LYS A 441 24.19 15.23 -3.11
C LYS A 441 24.02 13.75 -2.76
N LYS A 442 25.13 13.07 -2.43
CA LYS A 442 25.13 11.66 -2.01
C LYS A 442 24.29 11.46 -0.74
N GLY A 443 23.55 10.35 -0.67
CA GLY A 443 22.69 10.03 0.47
C GLY A 443 21.48 10.97 0.66
N LYS A 444 21.22 11.85 -0.31
CA LYS A 444 20.00 12.65 -0.36
C LYS A 444 18.92 11.96 -1.19
N TYR A 445 17.71 12.49 -1.08
CA TYR A 445 16.51 11.86 -1.60
C TYR A 445 15.97 12.58 -2.84
N ILE A 446 15.37 11.80 -3.72
CA ILE A 446 14.39 12.25 -4.70
C ILE A 446 13.05 11.64 -4.32
N SER A 447 12.02 12.47 -4.25
CA SER A 447 10.65 12.04 -4.08
C SER A 447 9.85 12.47 -5.30
N PHE A 448 9.10 11.55 -5.89
CA PHE A 448 8.18 11.94 -6.94
C PHE A 448 6.81 11.31 -6.79
N SER A 449 5.80 12.11 -7.12
CA SER A 449 4.42 11.66 -7.19
C SER A 449 4.19 11.08 -8.57
N PHE A 450 3.72 9.84 -8.67
CA PHE A 450 3.42 9.23 -9.96
C PHE A 450 2.40 8.10 -9.83
N HIS A 451 1.61 7.88 -10.89
CA HIS A 451 0.78 6.70 -11.02
C HIS A 451 0.57 6.38 -12.51
N ASN A 452 0.62 5.11 -12.86
CA ASN A 452 0.24 4.61 -14.18
C ASN A 452 -0.21 3.15 -14.05
N ARG A 453 -1.17 2.71 -14.86
CA ARG A 453 -1.62 1.32 -14.89
C ARG A 453 -0.75 0.43 -15.78
N ASP A 454 -0.08 1.01 -16.77
CA ASP A 454 0.80 0.28 -17.66
C ASP A 454 2.17 0.07 -17.00
N LEU A 455 2.52 -1.19 -16.74
CA LEU A 455 3.81 -1.56 -16.18
C LEU A 455 4.99 -1.25 -17.12
N LYS A 456 4.75 -1.05 -18.42
CA LYS A 456 5.81 -0.63 -19.36
C LYS A 456 6.29 0.79 -19.03
N VAL A 457 5.37 1.69 -18.67
CA VAL A 457 5.71 3.05 -18.23
C VAL A 457 6.48 3.01 -16.91
N TRP A 458 6.09 2.12 -15.99
CA TRP A 458 6.84 1.92 -14.75
C TRP A 458 8.24 1.39 -14.98
N LYS A 459 8.41 0.39 -15.84
CA LYS A 459 9.72 -0.11 -16.25
C LYS A 459 10.59 1.02 -16.81
N ALA A 460 10.03 1.83 -17.71
CA ALA A 460 10.71 2.97 -18.35
C ALA A 460 11.05 4.13 -17.39
N ILE A 461 10.58 4.11 -16.14
CA ILE A 461 10.93 5.10 -15.10
C ILE A 461 11.85 4.48 -14.05
N VAL A 462 11.46 3.32 -13.50
CA VAL A 462 12.14 2.69 -12.37
C VAL A 462 13.49 2.13 -12.80
N GLU A 463 13.59 1.41 -13.92
CA GLU A 463 14.89 0.87 -14.36
C GLU A 463 15.91 1.98 -14.64
N PRO A 464 15.59 3.05 -15.40
CA PRO A 464 16.51 4.17 -15.55
C PRO A 464 16.93 4.84 -14.23
N LEU A 465 16.02 5.02 -13.27
CA LEU A 465 16.38 5.52 -11.94
C LEU A 465 17.42 4.62 -11.27
N LEU A 466 17.14 3.33 -11.23
CA LEU A 466 18.04 2.38 -10.57
C LEU A 466 19.41 2.32 -11.28
N ARG A 467 19.44 2.31 -12.63
CA ARG A 467 20.67 2.39 -13.45
C ARG A 467 21.49 3.64 -13.16
N ASN A 468 20.85 4.76 -12.87
CA ASN A 468 21.49 6.02 -12.51
C ASN A 468 21.76 6.16 -11.00
N GLY A 469 21.91 5.04 -10.27
CA GLY A 469 22.40 5.06 -8.88
C GLY A 469 21.39 5.57 -7.85
N PHE A 470 20.10 5.34 -8.10
CA PHE A 470 19.04 5.55 -7.11
C PHE A 470 18.55 4.22 -6.56
N GLN A 471 18.15 4.20 -5.29
CA GLN A 471 17.54 3.03 -4.66
C GLN A 471 16.17 3.39 -4.10
N LEU A 472 15.14 2.61 -4.41
CA LEU A 472 13.80 2.77 -3.83
C LEU A 472 13.84 2.47 -2.33
N VAL A 473 13.32 3.38 -1.52
CA VAL A 473 13.30 3.26 -0.04
C VAL A 473 11.92 2.88 0.45
N ASN A 474 10.88 3.59 0.01
CA ASN A 474 9.49 3.26 0.29
C ASN A 474 8.53 3.89 -0.74
N VAL A 475 7.27 3.47 -0.67
CA VAL A 475 6.16 4.03 -1.45
C VAL A 475 5.04 4.41 -0.48
N VAL A 476 4.50 5.62 -0.63
CA VAL A 476 3.39 6.11 0.19
C VAL A 476 2.20 6.40 -0.69
N MET A 477 1.07 5.75 -0.42
CA MET A 477 -0.20 6.11 -1.05
C MET A 477 -0.71 7.43 -0.49
N GLN A 478 -0.98 8.39 -1.36
CA GLN A 478 -1.58 9.67 -1.00
C GLN A 478 -2.99 9.82 -1.58
N PRO A 479 -3.98 10.13 -0.74
CA PRO A 479 -5.32 10.44 -1.23
C PRO A 479 -5.32 11.77 -1.99
N GLN A 480 -6.20 11.91 -2.98
CA GLN A 480 -6.38 13.17 -3.68
C GLN A 480 -7.12 14.21 -2.83
N ALA A 481 -6.80 15.50 -3.02
CA ALA A 481 -7.52 16.62 -2.40
C ALA A 481 -8.95 16.78 -2.95
N VAL A 482 -9.09 16.54 -4.24
CA VAL A 482 -10.31 16.73 -5.04
C VAL A 482 -10.28 15.69 -6.16
N SER A 483 -11.42 15.05 -6.44
CA SER A 483 -11.57 14.14 -7.57
C SER A 483 -11.22 14.81 -8.91
N SER A 484 -10.40 14.18 -9.74
CA SER A 484 -10.04 14.72 -11.06
C SER A 484 -11.25 14.80 -12.00
N GLY A 485 -11.26 15.76 -12.94
CA GLY A 485 -12.37 15.92 -13.89
C GLY A 485 -12.61 14.71 -14.80
N THR A 486 -11.57 13.91 -15.04
CA THR A 486 -11.63 12.63 -15.78
C THR A 486 -12.33 11.51 -15.00
N GLN A 487 -12.30 11.53 -13.66
CA GLN A 487 -13.09 10.61 -12.83
C GLN A 487 -14.60 10.80 -13.05
N GLY A 488 -15.07 11.98 -13.50
CA GLY A 488 -16.49 12.21 -13.79
C GLY A 488 -17.07 11.33 -14.91
N ILE A 489 -16.22 10.70 -15.74
CA ILE A 489 -16.63 9.89 -16.90
C ILE A 489 -16.43 8.39 -16.65
N ASN A 490 -15.49 8.00 -15.77
CA ASN A 490 -15.20 6.58 -15.46
C ASN A 490 -14.65 6.41 -14.01
N LYS A 491 -15.47 6.74 -13.00
CA LYS A 491 -15.07 6.80 -11.57
C LYS A 491 -14.41 5.51 -11.06
N ASN A 492 -14.91 4.35 -11.49
CA ASN A 492 -14.50 3.05 -10.94
C ASN A 492 -13.27 2.46 -11.64
N ASN A 493 -12.82 3.09 -12.74
CA ASN A 493 -11.67 2.68 -13.52
C ASN A 493 -10.53 3.71 -13.51
N THR A 494 -10.60 4.72 -12.64
CA THR A 494 -9.55 5.74 -12.50
C THR A 494 -9.02 5.71 -11.07
N LEU A 495 -7.70 5.73 -10.88
CA LEU A 495 -7.09 5.74 -9.55
C LEU A 495 -7.58 6.98 -8.75
N LYS A 496 -7.91 6.75 -7.48
CA LYS A 496 -8.44 7.70 -6.48
C LYS A 496 -7.32 8.43 -5.73
N GLY A 497 -6.08 7.94 -5.78
CA GLY A 497 -4.88 8.55 -5.16
C GLY A 497 -3.67 8.68 -6.09
N ASP A 498 -2.62 9.31 -5.57
CA ASP A 498 -1.27 9.38 -6.15
C ASP A 498 -0.31 8.60 -5.24
N PHE A 499 0.70 7.93 -5.80
CA PHE A 499 1.77 7.32 -5.00
C PHE A 499 2.99 8.24 -4.98
N ILE A 500 3.59 8.40 -3.80
CA ILE A 500 4.89 9.06 -3.66
C ILE A 500 5.96 7.99 -3.50
N TYR A 501 6.88 7.95 -4.45
CA TYR A 501 8.04 7.07 -4.42
C TYR A 501 9.23 7.86 -3.91
N ASN A 502 9.91 7.32 -2.91
CA ASN A 502 11.10 7.94 -2.34
C ASN A 502 12.31 7.10 -2.70
N PHE A 503 13.23 7.69 -3.44
CA PHE A 503 14.51 7.08 -3.77
C PHE A 503 15.65 7.84 -3.11
N MET A 504 16.72 7.14 -2.79
CA MET A 504 17.96 7.73 -2.25
C MET A 504 19.09 7.55 -3.27
N LYS A 505 19.91 8.59 -3.48
CA LYS A 505 21.15 8.48 -4.26
C LYS A 505 22.17 7.65 -3.49
N VAL A 506 22.61 6.53 -4.08
CA VAL A 506 23.61 5.62 -3.49
C VAL A 506 25.00 5.84 -4.06
N SER A 507 26.04 5.45 -3.31
CA SER A 507 27.45 5.71 -3.63
C SER A 507 28.04 4.81 -4.72
N LYS A 508 27.40 3.66 -5.02
CA LYS A 508 27.75 2.77 -6.12
C LYS A 508 26.48 2.46 -6.92
N PRO A 509 26.40 2.76 -8.22
CA PRO A 509 25.35 2.23 -9.07
C PRO A 509 25.33 0.71 -8.94
N ILE A 510 24.15 0.11 -8.86
CA ILE A 510 24.01 -1.33 -9.00
C ILE A 510 24.51 -1.64 -10.42
N GLU A 511 25.37 -2.65 -10.57
CA GLU A 511 25.76 -3.15 -11.89
C GLU A 511 24.52 -3.36 -12.75
N THR A 512 24.64 -3.19 -14.05
CA THR A 512 23.55 -3.02 -15.03
C THR A 512 22.44 -4.10 -15.03
N SER A 513 22.58 -5.18 -14.26
CA SER A 513 21.53 -6.17 -13.98
C SER A 513 20.87 -5.94 -12.61
N PHE A 514 19.63 -5.46 -12.62
CA PHE A 514 18.75 -5.47 -11.45
C PHE A 514 18.07 -6.83 -11.37
N GLU A 515 18.08 -7.46 -10.18
CA GLU A 515 17.33 -8.71 -9.99
C GLU A 515 15.83 -8.39 -9.95
N HIS A 516 15.10 -8.91 -10.92
CA HIS A 516 13.65 -8.89 -10.93
C HIS A 516 13.10 -10.01 -10.06
N HIS A 517 11.84 -9.86 -9.61
CA HIS A 517 11.16 -10.93 -8.88
C HIS A 517 11.17 -12.23 -9.70
N PRO A 518 11.59 -13.37 -9.14
CA PRO A 518 11.78 -14.62 -9.89
C PRO A 518 10.48 -15.18 -10.48
N ASP A 519 9.33 -14.81 -9.88
CA ASP A 519 8.01 -15.21 -10.35
C ASP A 519 6.98 -14.09 -10.14
N ALA A 520 7.11 -13.02 -10.92
CA ALA A 520 6.23 -11.86 -10.82
C ALA A 520 4.76 -12.21 -11.12
N TYR A 521 4.50 -13.19 -11.99
CA TYR A 521 3.14 -13.66 -12.30
C TYR A 521 2.44 -14.22 -11.06
N ASN A 522 3.08 -15.17 -10.36
CA ASN A 522 2.47 -15.77 -9.18
C ASN A 522 2.40 -14.80 -8.00
N LEU A 523 3.33 -13.84 -7.88
CA LEU A 523 3.21 -12.77 -6.90
C LEU A 523 1.94 -11.95 -7.14
N ILE A 524 1.72 -11.44 -8.36
CA ILE A 524 0.55 -10.62 -8.71
C ILE A 524 -0.75 -11.41 -8.50
N LYS A 525 -0.78 -12.67 -8.95
CA LYS A 525 -1.91 -13.57 -8.74
C LYS A 525 -2.20 -13.78 -7.25
N SER A 526 -1.18 -14.02 -6.44
CA SER A 526 -1.34 -14.27 -5.00
C SER A 526 -1.83 -13.03 -4.25
N LEU A 527 -1.24 -11.86 -4.54
CA LEU A 527 -1.66 -10.58 -3.99
C LEU A 527 -3.12 -10.26 -4.35
N THR A 528 -3.51 -10.48 -5.61
CA THR A 528 -4.88 -10.29 -6.07
C THR A 528 -5.84 -11.23 -5.35
N THR A 529 -5.48 -12.51 -5.24
CA THR A 529 -6.28 -13.51 -4.53
C THR A 529 -6.48 -13.14 -3.07
N GLU A 530 -5.42 -12.69 -2.38
CA GLU A 530 -5.50 -12.26 -0.99
C GLU A 530 -6.38 -11.02 -0.82
N TYR A 531 -6.24 -10.04 -1.71
CA TYR A 531 -7.05 -8.83 -1.69
C TYR A 531 -8.54 -9.13 -1.88
N LEU A 532 -8.87 -10.00 -2.84
CA LEU A 532 -10.23 -10.45 -3.14
C LEU A 532 -10.78 -11.47 -2.11
N ARG A 533 -9.97 -12.01 -1.19
CA ARG A 533 -10.48 -12.76 -0.03
C ARG A 533 -11.00 -11.85 1.06
N LYS A 534 -10.39 -10.67 1.21
CA LYS A 534 -10.75 -9.66 2.22
C LYS A 534 -11.90 -8.75 1.77
N HIS A 535 -12.24 -8.78 0.48
CA HIS A 535 -13.28 -7.95 -0.13
C HIS A 535 -14.17 -8.81 -1.02
N GLU A 536 -15.48 -8.80 -0.78
CA GLU A 536 -16.48 -9.57 -1.55
C GLU A 536 -16.44 -9.22 -3.05
N LYS A 537 -16.20 -7.94 -3.36
CA LYS A 537 -15.95 -7.39 -4.70
C LYS A 537 -15.05 -6.16 -4.58
N CYS A 538 -14.25 -5.85 -5.59
CA CYS A 538 -13.50 -4.58 -5.65
C CYS A 538 -13.54 -3.96 -7.04
N SER A 539 -13.49 -2.62 -7.09
CA SER A 539 -13.34 -1.90 -8.35
C SER A 539 -11.93 -2.10 -8.92
N ALA A 540 -11.78 -1.91 -10.23
CA ALA A 540 -10.46 -1.91 -10.85
C ALA A 540 -9.53 -0.83 -10.24
N ALA A 541 -10.05 0.34 -9.89
CA ALA A 541 -9.24 1.35 -9.21
C ALA A 541 -8.62 0.84 -7.90
N GLU A 542 -9.44 0.26 -7.01
CA GLU A 542 -8.98 -0.23 -5.70
C GLU A 542 -7.95 -1.35 -5.82
N LEU A 543 -8.16 -2.29 -6.75
CA LEU A 543 -7.24 -3.39 -6.94
C LEU A 543 -5.89 -2.91 -7.46
N TYR A 544 -5.86 -2.03 -8.46
CA TYR A 544 -4.61 -1.50 -9.00
C TYR A 544 -3.88 -0.60 -7.98
N GLU A 545 -4.60 0.14 -7.13
CA GLU A 545 -4.00 0.91 -6.04
C GLU A 545 -3.28 0.02 -5.02
N TYR A 546 -3.80 -1.19 -4.79
CA TYR A 546 -3.13 -2.18 -3.95
C TYR A 546 -1.96 -2.85 -4.67
N LEU A 547 -2.14 -3.27 -5.93
CA LEU A 547 -1.17 -4.09 -6.66
C LEU A 547 0.06 -3.30 -7.11
N ILE A 548 -0.11 -2.12 -7.71
CA ILE A 548 1.00 -1.39 -8.34
C ILE A 548 2.14 -1.14 -7.36
N PRO A 549 1.94 -0.57 -6.15
CA PRO A 549 3.03 -0.34 -5.20
C PRO A 549 3.77 -1.62 -4.82
N GLN A 550 3.04 -2.73 -4.63
CA GLN A 550 3.63 -4.03 -4.30
C GLN A 550 4.46 -4.56 -5.47
N ILE A 551 3.98 -4.39 -6.71
CA ILE A 551 4.74 -4.73 -7.92
C ILE A 551 6.03 -3.92 -7.99
N ILE A 552 5.96 -2.60 -7.78
CA ILE A 552 7.16 -1.72 -7.82
C ILE A 552 8.15 -2.12 -6.73
N LEU A 553 7.69 -2.28 -5.48
CA LEU A 553 8.52 -2.60 -4.32
C LEU A 553 9.24 -3.95 -4.47
N ASN A 554 8.60 -4.92 -5.11
CA ASN A 554 9.18 -6.25 -5.34
C ASN A 554 9.88 -6.37 -6.70
N HIS A 555 9.97 -5.28 -7.48
CA HIS A 555 10.57 -5.28 -8.81
C HIS A 555 9.92 -6.32 -9.77
N ALA A 556 8.62 -6.56 -9.61
CA ALA A 556 7.86 -7.63 -10.26
C ALA A 556 7.25 -7.20 -11.62
N PHE A 557 8.06 -6.57 -12.47
CA PHE A 557 7.62 -5.96 -13.73
C PHE A 557 7.59 -6.92 -14.91
N ILE A 558 8.52 -7.87 -14.93
CA ILE A 558 8.78 -8.75 -16.06
C ILE A 558 8.52 -10.20 -15.67
N ASP A 559 8.15 -11.00 -16.65
CA ASP A 559 8.08 -12.45 -16.51
C ASP A 559 9.47 -13.11 -16.70
N LYS A 560 9.48 -14.43 -16.57
CA LYS A 560 10.68 -15.29 -16.74
C LYS A 560 11.32 -15.19 -18.13
N ASP A 561 10.57 -14.73 -19.13
CA ASP A 561 11.00 -14.60 -20.53
C ASP A 561 11.49 -13.17 -20.84
N GLY A 562 11.54 -12.29 -19.82
CA GLY A 562 11.99 -10.90 -19.94
C GLY A 562 10.92 -9.94 -20.46
N LYS A 563 9.67 -10.39 -20.59
CA LYS A 563 8.56 -9.57 -21.10
C LYS A 563 7.81 -8.88 -19.96
N VAL A 564 7.44 -7.62 -20.16
CA VAL A 564 6.62 -6.88 -19.18
C VAL A 564 5.28 -7.56 -18.99
N ILE A 565 4.90 -7.78 -17.74
CA ILE A 565 3.63 -8.41 -17.38
C ILE A 565 2.46 -7.50 -17.77
N ASP A 566 1.52 -8.08 -18.51
CA ASP A 566 0.21 -7.47 -18.72
C ASP A 566 -0.71 -7.85 -17.56
N VAL A 567 -0.85 -6.93 -16.61
CA VAL A 567 -1.66 -7.13 -15.40
C VAL A 567 -3.12 -7.37 -15.78
N GLU A 568 -3.65 -6.66 -16.77
CA GLU A 568 -5.05 -6.79 -17.17
C GLU A 568 -5.32 -8.16 -17.82
N ALA A 569 -4.42 -8.61 -18.70
CA ALA A 569 -4.51 -9.95 -19.28
C ALA A 569 -4.39 -11.05 -18.21
N LEU A 570 -3.48 -10.89 -17.24
CA LEU A 570 -3.36 -11.80 -16.10
C LEU A 570 -4.66 -11.83 -15.29
N LEU A 571 -5.21 -10.67 -14.95
CA LEU A 571 -6.42 -10.57 -14.17
C LEU A 571 -7.61 -11.22 -14.88
N ASN A 572 -7.80 -10.94 -16.18
CA ASN A 572 -8.85 -11.57 -17.00
C ASN A 572 -8.66 -13.10 -17.12
N LYS A 573 -7.42 -13.58 -17.13
CA LYS A 573 -7.10 -15.00 -17.18
C LYS A 573 -7.39 -15.72 -15.86
N GLU A 574 -7.22 -15.07 -14.71
CA GLU A 574 -7.27 -15.74 -13.40
C GLU A 574 -8.53 -15.39 -12.57
N PHE A 575 -9.18 -14.26 -12.85
CA PHE A 575 -10.30 -13.70 -12.09
C PHE A 575 -11.51 -13.36 -12.99
N THR A 576 -12.68 -13.16 -12.41
CA THR A 576 -13.92 -12.79 -13.11
C THR A 576 -14.15 -11.29 -12.98
N TYR A 577 -14.33 -10.63 -14.11
CA TYR A 577 -14.78 -9.25 -14.20
C TYR A 577 -16.27 -9.22 -14.54
N PHE A 578 -17.10 -8.54 -13.75
CA PHE A 578 -18.56 -8.52 -13.91
C PHE A 578 -19.15 -7.14 -13.63
N SER A 579 -20.36 -6.88 -14.12
CA SER A 579 -21.10 -5.65 -13.84
C SER A 579 -22.22 -5.84 -12.82
N GLU A 580 -22.49 -4.81 -12.04
CA GLU A 580 -23.64 -4.71 -11.13
C GLU A 580 -24.17 -3.28 -11.21
N GLY A 581 -25.34 -3.09 -11.84
CA GLY A 581 -25.79 -1.76 -12.28
C GLY A 581 -24.86 -1.19 -13.36
N ASP A 582 -24.48 0.09 -13.22
CA ASP A 582 -23.53 0.78 -14.11
C ASP A 582 -22.06 0.62 -13.66
N GLU A 583 -21.78 -0.24 -12.68
CA GLU A 583 -20.46 -0.42 -12.09
C GLU A 583 -19.85 -1.79 -12.39
N PHE A 584 -18.51 -1.85 -12.46
CA PHE A 584 -17.77 -3.07 -12.79
C PHE A 584 -16.79 -3.47 -11.67
N PHE A 585 -16.70 -4.77 -11.41
CA PHE A 585 -15.96 -5.33 -10.27
C PHE A 585 -15.19 -6.60 -10.63
N TRP A 586 -14.11 -6.84 -9.89
CA TRP A 586 -13.36 -8.09 -9.89
C TRP A 586 -13.84 -9.02 -8.76
N LYS A 587 -13.93 -10.33 -9.05
CA LYS A 587 -14.11 -11.43 -8.09
C LYS A 587 -13.32 -12.67 -8.51
N ASN A 588 -13.17 -13.65 -7.63
CA ASN A 588 -12.50 -14.91 -7.96
C ASN A 588 -13.31 -15.76 -8.99
N LYS A 589 -12.62 -16.40 -9.96
CA LYS A 589 -13.23 -17.31 -10.97
C LYS A 589 -13.86 -18.54 -10.33
N VAL A 590 -13.18 -19.07 -9.33
CA VAL A 590 -13.76 -20.07 -8.45
C VAL A 590 -14.61 -19.28 -7.47
N GLN A 591 -15.93 -19.47 -7.53
CA GLN A 591 -16.77 -19.19 -6.38
C GLN A 591 -16.17 -20.08 -5.28
N LEU A 592 -15.34 -19.49 -4.42
CA LEU A 592 -15.06 -20.10 -3.13
C LEU A 592 -16.40 -20.05 -2.41
N CYS A 593 -17.26 -21.03 -2.70
CA CYS A 593 -18.32 -21.39 -1.81
C CYS A 593 -17.64 -21.67 -0.48
N ASN A 594 -17.74 -20.71 0.43
CA ASN A 594 -18.16 -20.92 1.81
C ASN A 594 -17.68 -19.72 2.65
N GLN A 595 -18.49 -19.36 3.64
CA GLN A 595 -17.98 -18.70 4.82
C GLN A 595 -16.68 -19.39 5.28
N PRO A 596 -15.67 -18.64 5.75
CA PRO A 596 -14.43 -19.24 6.21
C PRO A 596 -14.72 -20.29 7.29
N LEU A 597 -14.19 -21.50 7.11
CA LEU A 597 -14.41 -22.59 8.05
C LEU A 597 -13.85 -22.22 9.42
N GLY A 598 -14.68 -22.35 10.45
CA GLY A 598 -14.32 -22.01 11.81
C GLY A 598 -13.59 -23.17 12.50
N VAL A 599 -12.57 -22.83 13.30
CA VAL A 599 -11.71 -23.78 14.01
C VAL A 599 -11.70 -23.49 15.50
N LEU A 600 -11.79 -24.56 16.30
CA LEU A 600 -11.53 -24.58 17.75
C LEU A 600 -10.23 -25.34 18.01
N ASP A 601 -9.26 -24.69 18.66
CA ASP A 601 -7.97 -25.30 19.04
C ASP A 601 -7.96 -25.62 20.55
N LEU A 602 -8.13 -26.90 20.89
CA LEU A 602 -8.11 -27.40 22.27
C LEU A 602 -6.70 -27.81 22.67
N PHE A 603 -6.29 -27.46 23.89
CA PHE A 603 -4.91 -27.68 24.36
C PHE A 603 -3.91 -26.96 23.45
N SER A 604 -4.22 -25.71 23.10
CA SER A 604 -3.63 -25.02 21.95
C SER A 604 -2.13 -24.77 22.07
N GLY A 605 -1.58 -24.82 23.29
CA GLY A 605 -0.19 -24.48 23.55
C GLY A 605 0.09 -23.05 23.07
N ALA A 606 1.28 -22.86 22.49
CA ALA A 606 1.63 -21.58 21.88
C ALA A 606 0.86 -21.30 20.57
N GLY A 607 0.15 -22.27 19.99
CA GLY A 607 -0.63 -22.10 18.75
C GLY A 607 0.04 -22.64 17.49
N GLY A 608 0.80 -23.72 17.59
CA GLY A 608 1.40 -24.37 16.41
C GLY A 608 0.36 -24.88 15.40
N PHE A 609 -0.66 -25.56 15.91
CA PHE A 609 -1.83 -26.00 15.14
C PHE A 609 -2.59 -24.81 14.52
N SER A 610 -2.98 -23.86 15.37
CA SER A 610 -3.62 -22.59 14.97
C SER A 610 -2.88 -21.86 13.86
N THR A 611 -1.54 -21.74 13.95
CA THR A 611 -0.72 -21.07 12.94
C THR A 611 -0.83 -21.74 11.57
N GLY A 612 -0.75 -23.08 11.51
CA GLY A 612 -0.90 -23.83 10.26
C GLY A 612 -2.29 -23.69 9.64
N PHE A 613 -3.35 -23.77 10.46
CA PHE A 613 -4.73 -23.61 9.99
C PHE A 613 -5.00 -22.18 9.48
N LYS A 614 -4.50 -21.15 10.17
CA LYS A 614 -4.59 -19.76 9.71
C LYS A 614 -3.89 -19.53 8.38
N LYS A 615 -2.68 -20.09 8.19
CA LYS A 615 -1.97 -20.04 6.89
C LYS A 615 -2.78 -20.66 5.76
N SER A 616 -3.57 -21.69 6.06
CA SER A 616 -4.49 -22.31 5.11
C SER A 616 -5.83 -21.58 4.95
N GLY A 617 -6.01 -20.40 5.56
CA GLY A 617 -7.19 -19.54 5.39
C GLY A 617 -8.42 -20.00 6.18
N TYR A 618 -8.23 -20.67 7.32
CA TYR A 618 -9.28 -20.95 8.30
C TYR A 618 -9.39 -19.82 9.33
N VAL A 619 -10.54 -19.68 9.98
CA VAL A 619 -10.73 -18.76 11.11
C VAL A 619 -10.65 -19.55 12.41
N VAL A 620 -9.56 -19.41 13.15
CA VAL A 620 -9.47 -19.94 14.52
C VAL A 620 -10.21 -18.99 15.45
N ALA A 621 -11.50 -19.28 15.68
CA ALA A 621 -12.40 -18.41 16.43
C ALA A 621 -12.10 -18.47 17.93
N SER A 622 -11.84 -19.68 18.42
CA SER A 622 -11.68 -19.97 19.84
C SER A 622 -10.53 -20.96 20.08
N ALA A 623 -9.86 -20.81 21.21
CA ALA A 623 -8.79 -21.69 21.64
C ALA A 623 -8.81 -21.87 23.17
N VAL A 624 -8.25 -22.98 23.66
CA VAL A 624 -8.21 -23.29 25.10
C VAL A 624 -6.80 -23.68 25.53
N GLU A 625 -6.23 -22.94 26.47
CA GLU A 625 -4.93 -23.22 27.09
C GLU A 625 -5.00 -22.91 28.58
N PHE A 626 -4.50 -23.82 29.41
CA PHE A 626 -4.54 -23.69 30.86
C PHE A 626 -3.36 -22.87 31.41
N ASP A 627 -2.18 -23.01 30.81
CA ASP A 627 -0.96 -22.36 31.27
C ASP A 627 -0.95 -20.87 30.88
N LYS A 628 -1.10 -20.02 31.91
CA LYS A 628 -1.13 -18.56 31.77
C LYS A 628 0.11 -17.98 31.09
N GLU A 629 1.30 -18.58 31.27
CA GLU A 629 2.51 -18.10 30.61
C GLU A 629 2.47 -18.39 29.10
N ILE A 630 1.91 -19.53 28.71
CA ILE A 630 1.76 -19.92 27.30
C ILE A 630 0.67 -19.10 26.61
N VAL A 631 -0.43 -18.80 27.31
CA VAL A 631 -1.51 -17.93 26.80
C VAL A 631 -0.97 -16.56 26.37
N ALA A 632 0.04 -16.02 27.07
CA ALA A 632 0.65 -14.75 26.67
C ALA A 632 1.27 -14.84 25.26
N THR A 633 2.00 -15.92 24.96
CA THR A 633 2.51 -16.19 23.61
C THR A 633 1.38 -16.36 22.60
N TYR A 634 0.35 -17.17 22.93
CA TYR A 634 -0.76 -17.39 22.01
C TYR A 634 -1.44 -16.06 21.64
N LYS A 635 -1.81 -15.23 22.64
CA LYS A 635 -2.43 -13.91 22.43
C LYS A 635 -1.57 -12.97 21.60
N LYS A 636 -0.25 -13.02 21.76
CA LYS A 636 0.67 -12.15 21.03
C LYS A 636 0.66 -12.44 19.53
N ASN A 637 0.56 -13.71 19.15
CA ASN A 637 0.63 -14.15 17.76
C ASN A 637 -0.75 -14.36 17.12
N HIS A 638 -1.80 -14.44 17.94
CA HIS A 638 -3.19 -14.67 17.53
C HIS A 638 -4.15 -13.70 18.23
N PRO A 639 -3.95 -12.37 18.12
CA PRO A 639 -4.74 -11.37 18.83
C PRO A 639 -6.23 -11.38 18.45
N GLU A 640 -6.55 -11.95 17.29
CA GLU A 640 -7.89 -12.09 16.76
C GLU A 640 -8.61 -13.34 17.24
N THR A 641 -8.01 -14.24 18.02
CA THR A 641 -8.65 -15.48 18.51
C THR A 641 -9.10 -15.33 19.97
N ASN A 642 -10.32 -15.79 20.30
CA ASN A 642 -10.81 -15.81 21.67
C ASN A 642 -10.15 -16.98 22.43
N ILE A 643 -9.08 -16.68 23.17
CA ILE A 643 -8.33 -17.69 23.95
C ILE A 643 -8.83 -17.75 25.40
N HIS A 644 -9.35 -18.91 25.78
CA HIS A 644 -9.82 -19.23 27.12
C HIS A 644 -8.67 -19.73 27.99
N ASN A 645 -8.22 -18.88 28.92
CA ASN A 645 -7.21 -19.25 29.93
C ASN A 645 -7.86 -19.97 31.11
N VAL A 646 -8.23 -21.23 30.93
CA VAL A 646 -9.00 -22.00 31.91
C VAL A 646 -8.69 -23.48 31.78
N ASP A 647 -8.89 -24.22 32.86
CA ASP A 647 -8.95 -25.67 32.80
C ASP A 647 -10.17 -26.07 31.94
N ILE A 648 -9.94 -26.82 30.87
CA ILE A 648 -10.98 -27.22 29.92
C ILE A 648 -12.18 -27.91 30.59
N ARG A 649 -11.96 -28.61 31.71
CA ARG A 649 -13.02 -29.26 32.52
C ARG A 649 -14.01 -28.27 33.12
N LYS A 650 -13.62 -27.00 33.25
CA LYS A 650 -14.43 -25.91 33.80
C LYS A 650 -15.02 -25.00 32.71
N LEU A 651 -14.72 -25.26 31.43
CA LEU A 651 -15.21 -24.45 30.32
C LEU A 651 -16.49 -25.06 29.74
N PRO A 652 -17.66 -24.42 29.92
CA PRO A 652 -18.87 -24.87 29.26
C PRO A 652 -18.76 -24.67 27.74
N THR A 653 -19.27 -25.64 26.98
CA THR A 653 -19.28 -25.61 25.51
C THR A 653 -20.11 -24.44 24.95
N SER A 654 -21.08 -23.94 25.71
CA SER A 654 -21.88 -22.76 25.38
C SER A 654 -21.05 -21.49 25.22
N ALA A 655 -20.00 -21.29 26.04
CA ALA A 655 -19.13 -20.12 25.93
C ALA A 655 -18.35 -20.12 24.61
N VAL A 656 -17.91 -21.30 24.16
CA VAL A 656 -17.24 -21.44 22.87
C VAL A 656 -18.23 -21.26 21.72
N ILE A 657 -19.46 -21.77 21.81
CA ILE A 657 -20.51 -21.53 20.80
C ILE A 657 -20.76 -20.03 20.60
N GLU A 658 -20.71 -19.24 21.67
CA GLU A 658 -20.84 -17.78 21.61
C GLU A 658 -19.69 -17.14 20.79
N ASP A 659 -18.44 -17.55 21.00
CA ASP A 659 -17.28 -17.07 20.21
C ASP A 659 -17.48 -17.24 18.69
N PHE A 660 -18.09 -18.34 18.27
CA PHE A 660 -18.38 -18.61 16.85
C PHE A 660 -19.57 -17.77 16.35
N LYS A 661 -20.63 -17.61 17.18
CA LYS A 661 -21.80 -16.79 16.86
C LYS A 661 -21.45 -15.32 16.69
N GLU A 662 -20.62 -14.75 17.57
CA GLU A 662 -20.14 -13.36 17.49
C GLU A 662 -19.47 -13.04 16.13
N ARG A 663 -18.90 -14.07 15.50
CA ARG A 663 -18.18 -13.97 14.22
C ARG A 663 -19.03 -14.41 13.02
N ASN A 664 -20.29 -14.76 13.24
CA ASN A 664 -21.21 -15.28 12.23
C ASN A 664 -20.65 -16.48 11.43
N ILE A 665 -19.96 -17.39 12.13
CA ILE A 665 -19.40 -18.63 11.57
C ILE A 665 -19.77 -19.83 12.45
N LYS A 666 -19.57 -21.05 11.94
CA LYS A 666 -19.78 -22.30 12.67
C LYS A 666 -18.45 -22.92 13.11
N CYS A 667 -18.50 -23.80 14.10
CA CYS A 667 -17.34 -24.63 14.44
C CYS A 667 -17.27 -25.83 13.49
N ASP A 668 -16.51 -25.70 12.41
CA ASP A 668 -16.39 -26.74 11.38
C ASP A 668 -15.30 -27.76 11.69
N VAL A 669 -14.24 -27.33 12.39
CA VAL A 669 -13.10 -28.18 12.74
C VAL A 669 -12.72 -28.03 14.21
N ILE A 670 -12.51 -29.14 14.91
CA ILE A 670 -11.86 -29.16 16.23
C ILE A 670 -10.48 -29.80 16.10
N ILE A 671 -9.44 -29.13 16.57
CA ILE A 671 -8.07 -29.65 16.61
C ILE A 671 -7.56 -29.65 18.04
N GLY A 672 -6.66 -30.56 18.38
CA GLY A 672 -6.01 -30.52 19.69
C GLY A 672 -5.14 -31.73 20.02
N GLY A 673 -4.25 -31.54 21.00
CA GLY A 673 -3.34 -32.57 21.50
C GLY A 673 -3.55 -32.84 22.99
N PRO A 674 -4.60 -33.61 23.38
CA PRO A 674 -4.87 -33.88 24.78
C PRO A 674 -3.69 -34.62 25.43
N PRO A 675 -3.19 -34.16 26.61
CA PRO A 675 -2.07 -34.79 27.30
C PRO A 675 -2.33 -36.27 27.61
N CYS A 676 -1.35 -37.13 27.29
CA CYS A 676 -1.46 -38.59 27.38
C CYS A 676 -0.68 -39.19 28.58
N GLN A 677 -0.67 -38.47 29.71
CA GLN A 677 0.14 -38.87 30.89
C GLN A 677 -0.37 -40.16 31.57
N GLY A 678 -1.65 -40.51 31.42
CA GLY A 678 -2.23 -41.76 31.93
C GLY A 678 -1.72 -43.03 31.23
N PHE A 679 -1.23 -42.91 29.98
CA PHE A 679 -0.85 -44.06 29.15
C PHE A 679 0.67 -44.30 29.10
N SER A 680 1.53 -43.46 29.68
CA SER A 680 2.97 -43.47 29.37
C SER A 680 3.91 -43.91 30.52
N MET A 681 3.43 -44.14 31.75
CA MET A 681 4.26 -44.72 32.82
C MET A 681 3.46 -45.60 33.78
N SER A 682 4.05 -46.73 34.17
CA SER A 682 3.61 -47.77 35.12
C SER A 682 2.58 -48.79 34.61
N GLY A 683 3.06 -50.03 34.44
CA GLY A 683 2.24 -51.21 34.17
C GLY A 683 1.23 -51.51 35.28
N ASN A 684 0.22 -52.29 34.89
CA ASN A 684 -0.88 -52.79 35.71
C ASN A 684 -1.87 -51.74 36.26
N ARG A 685 -2.90 -51.43 35.46
CA ARG A 685 -4.35 -51.50 35.81
C ARG A 685 -5.21 -50.72 34.79
N ILE A 686 -5.40 -51.28 33.60
CA ILE A 686 -6.58 -50.98 32.75
C ILE A 686 -7.42 -52.26 32.72
N ARG A 687 -8.03 -52.59 33.86
CA ARG A 687 -9.01 -53.70 33.99
C ARG A 687 -10.06 -53.47 35.08
N LYS A 688 -10.24 -52.24 35.59
CA LYS A 688 -11.24 -51.92 36.63
C LYS A 688 -11.93 -50.55 36.44
N SER A 689 -12.25 -50.16 35.22
CA SER A 689 -12.98 -48.89 34.96
C SER A 689 -14.44 -49.06 34.51
N PHE A 690 -14.96 -50.30 34.38
CA PHE A 690 -16.41 -50.54 34.22
C PHE A 690 -17.14 -50.88 35.54
N GLU A 691 -16.43 -50.90 36.68
CA GLU A 691 -16.99 -51.12 38.03
C GLU A 691 -16.61 -50.02 39.04
N GLY A 692 -16.53 -48.76 38.60
CA GLY A 692 -16.66 -47.63 39.54
C GLY A 692 -15.39 -47.08 40.21
N LYS A 693 -14.22 -47.14 39.57
CA LYS A 693 -13.12 -46.18 39.85
C LYS A 693 -12.56 -45.61 38.54
N PHE A 694 -13.02 -44.41 38.19
CA PHE A 694 -12.49 -43.60 37.09
C PHE A 694 -11.02 -43.23 37.37
N ASP A 695 -10.15 -43.38 36.37
CA ASP A 695 -8.78 -42.88 36.43
C ASP A 695 -8.80 -41.40 36.03
N GLU A 696 -8.52 -40.51 36.99
CA GLU A 696 -8.45 -39.05 36.81
C GLU A 696 -7.51 -38.64 35.65
N ARG A 697 -6.60 -39.53 35.23
CA ARG A 697 -5.60 -39.27 34.18
C ARG A 697 -6.13 -39.37 32.74
N ASN A 698 -7.35 -39.89 32.51
CA ASN A 698 -7.99 -39.97 31.19
C ASN A 698 -9.05 -38.87 30.94
N GLU A 699 -9.29 -38.01 31.94
CA GLU A 699 -10.33 -36.98 31.90
C GLU A 699 -10.14 -35.99 30.75
N LEU A 700 -8.90 -35.56 30.47
CA LEU A 700 -8.64 -34.54 29.43
C LEU A 700 -8.99 -35.02 28.02
N PHE A 701 -8.86 -36.32 27.74
CA PHE A 701 -9.30 -36.89 26.47
C PHE A 701 -10.84 -36.88 26.37
N MET A 702 -11.52 -37.20 27.47
CA MET A 702 -12.98 -37.15 27.55
C MET A 702 -13.52 -35.73 27.39
N GLU A 703 -12.77 -34.71 27.80
CA GLU A 703 -13.11 -33.31 27.52
C GLU A 703 -13.03 -32.99 26.03
N PHE A 704 -12.00 -33.47 25.31
CA PHE A 704 -11.98 -33.35 23.84
C PHE A 704 -13.24 -33.99 23.21
N PHE A 705 -13.59 -35.20 23.65
CA PHE A 705 -14.80 -35.89 23.21
C PHE A 705 -16.07 -35.10 23.53
N ARG A 706 -16.17 -34.49 24.73
CA ARG A 706 -17.31 -33.63 25.12
C ARG A 706 -17.49 -32.47 24.16
N PHE A 707 -16.42 -31.77 23.79
CA PHE A 707 -16.49 -30.67 22.83
C PHE A 707 -16.92 -31.13 21.44
N VAL A 708 -16.42 -32.27 20.93
CA VAL A 708 -16.86 -32.83 19.65
C VAL A 708 -18.34 -33.23 19.70
N LYS A 709 -18.78 -33.87 20.79
CA LYS A 709 -20.17 -34.28 20.99
C LYS A 709 -21.12 -33.08 21.00
N ASP A 710 -20.76 -32.02 21.71
CA ASP A 710 -21.63 -30.86 21.91
C ASP A 710 -21.64 -29.91 20.70
N LEU A 711 -20.48 -29.62 20.10
CA LEU A 711 -20.36 -28.66 18.99
C LEU A 711 -20.59 -29.30 17.61
N ARG A 712 -20.52 -30.64 17.51
CA ARG A 712 -20.77 -31.41 16.29
C ARG A 712 -20.01 -30.89 15.05
N PRO A 713 -18.68 -30.69 15.11
CA PRO A 713 -17.91 -30.19 13.97
C PRO A 713 -17.95 -31.14 12.77
N SER A 714 -17.77 -30.64 11.55
CA SER A 714 -17.66 -31.51 10.37
C SER A 714 -16.44 -32.43 10.47
N TYR A 715 -15.34 -31.91 11.03
CA TYR A 715 -14.07 -32.61 11.12
C TYR A 715 -13.43 -32.43 12.50
N PHE A 716 -12.62 -33.41 12.92
CA PHE A 716 -11.70 -33.17 14.03
C PHE A 716 -10.36 -33.89 13.84
N ILE A 717 -9.31 -33.35 14.47
CA ILE A 717 -7.97 -33.95 14.51
C ILE A 717 -7.49 -34.02 15.95
N ILE A 718 -7.11 -35.23 16.38
CA ILE A 718 -6.43 -35.46 17.66
C ILE A 718 -4.96 -35.79 17.37
N GLU A 719 -4.04 -35.00 17.90
CA GLU A 719 -2.60 -35.30 17.88
C GLU A 719 -2.16 -35.99 19.18
N ASN A 720 -1.23 -36.95 19.06
CA ASN A 720 -0.59 -37.56 20.21
C ASN A 720 0.78 -38.20 19.88
N VAL A 721 1.47 -38.68 20.92
CA VAL A 721 2.71 -39.46 20.77
C VAL A 721 2.48 -40.77 20.02
N GLU A 722 3.47 -41.23 19.26
CA GLU A 722 3.35 -42.40 18.38
C GLU A 722 2.91 -43.69 19.10
N GLY A 723 3.30 -43.86 20.38
CA GLY A 723 3.01 -45.04 21.17
C GLY A 723 1.52 -45.28 21.43
N ILE A 724 0.66 -44.25 21.31
CA ILE A 724 -0.77 -44.37 21.59
C ILE A 724 -1.48 -45.41 20.69
N LEU A 725 -1.00 -45.58 19.45
CA LEU A 725 -1.61 -46.50 18.49
C LEU A 725 -1.32 -47.97 18.80
N ASN A 726 -0.22 -48.25 19.51
CA ASN A 726 0.25 -49.60 19.81
C ASN A 726 0.12 -49.96 21.29
N TYR A 727 -0.35 -49.03 22.12
CA TYR A 727 -0.49 -49.24 23.55
C TYR A 727 -1.51 -50.36 23.86
N ASN A 728 -1.20 -51.23 24.83
CA ASN A 728 -1.98 -52.42 25.14
C ASN A 728 -2.38 -53.24 23.90
N ASN A 729 -1.45 -53.44 22.97
CA ASN A 729 -1.67 -54.22 21.75
C ASN A 729 -2.78 -53.64 20.84
N GLY A 730 -2.97 -52.31 20.86
CA GLY A 730 -3.96 -51.59 20.04
C GLY A 730 -5.30 -51.31 20.72
N GLN A 731 -5.55 -51.83 21.92
CA GLN A 731 -6.85 -51.70 22.60
C GLN A 731 -7.29 -50.24 22.82
N VAL A 732 -6.36 -49.33 23.11
CA VAL A 732 -6.67 -47.90 23.31
C VAL A 732 -7.16 -47.24 22.02
N LYS A 733 -6.56 -47.59 20.88
CA LYS A 733 -7.01 -47.12 19.56
C LYS A 733 -8.44 -47.60 19.29
N ASP A 734 -8.73 -48.87 19.55
CA ASP A 734 -10.06 -49.47 19.31
C ASP A 734 -11.13 -48.89 20.24
N GLU A 735 -10.77 -48.52 21.46
CA GLU A 735 -11.65 -47.79 22.39
C GLU A 735 -11.97 -46.38 21.87
N ILE A 736 -10.97 -45.64 21.38
CA ILE A 736 -11.18 -44.31 20.77
C ILE A 736 -12.11 -44.40 19.56
N TYR A 737 -11.90 -45.40 18.69
CA TYR A 737 -12.75 -45.62 17.52
C TYR A 737 -14.20 -45.89 17.94
N ARG A 738 -14.43 -46.80 18.89
CA ARG A 738 -15.78 -47.10 19.41
C ARG A 738 -16.43 -45.89 20.08
N LEU A 739 -15.66 -45.09 20.82
CA LEU A 739 -16.17 -43.91 21.51
C LEU A 739 -16.73 -42.88 20.53
N PHE A 740 -15.99 -42.53 19.48
CA PHE A 740 -16.47 -41.56 18.49
C PHE A 740 -17.51 -42.13 17.52
N ASP A 741 -17.46 -43.45 17.23
CA ASP A 741 -18.50 -44.13 16.47
C ASP A 741 -19.86 -44.05 17.18
N SER A 742 -19.88 -44.10 18.52
CA SER A 742 -21.11 -43.98 19.33
C SER A 742 -21.84 -42.63 19.18
N ILE A 743 -21.16 -41.60 18.68
CA ILE A 743 -21.76 -40.28 18.36
C ILE A 743 -21.80 -40.01 16.85
N GLY A 744 -21.58 -41.02 16.02
CA GLY A 744 -21.72 -40.96 14.56
C GLY A 744 -20.52 -40.40 13.80
N TYR A 745 -19.30 -40.44 14.37
CA TYR A 745 -18.08 -40.08 13.65
C TYR A 745 -17.31 -41.34 13.24
N LYS A 746 -16.83 -41.35 11.99
CA LYS A 746 -15.91 -42.38 11.49
C LYS A 746 -14.47 -41.87 11.57
N LEU A 747 -13.57 -42.74 12.01
CA LEU A 747 -12.17 -42.40 12.27
C LEU A 747 -11.20 -43.19 11.40
N ASP A 748 -10.09 -42.55 11.07
CA ASP A 748 -8.86 -43.20 10.64
C ASP A 748 -7.66 -42.62 11.41
N SER A 749 -6.54 -43.33 11.45
CA SER A 749 -5.36 -42.89 12.18
C SER A 749 -4.06 -43.23 11.45
N LYS A 750 -3.07 -42.34 11.56
CA LYS A 750 -1.75 -42.54 10.96
C LYS A 750 -0.65 -41.91 11.79
N VAL A 751 0.52 -42.55 11.80
CA VAL A 751 1.76 -41.92 12.28
C VAL A 751 2.34 -41.08 11.16
N LEU A 752 2.48 -39.78 11.39
CA LEU A 752 3.09 -38.84 10.45
C LEU A 752 4.49 -38.46 10.91
N LEU A 753 5.45 -38.45 9.97
CA LEU A 753 6.80 -37.95 10.18
C LEU A 753 6.88 -36.51 9.67
N ALA A 754 7.17 -35.55 10.55
CA ALA A 754 7.19 -34.11 10.21
C ALA A 754 8.13 -33.78 9.03
N ALA A 755 9.26 -34.49 8.89
CA ALA A 755 10.19 -34.35 7.77
C ALA A 755 9.55 -34.59 6.40
N ASN A 756 8.58 -35.50 6.30
CA ASN A 756 7.84 -35.77 5.05
C ASN A 756 6.94 -34.58 4.63
N TYR A 757 6.84 -33.55 5.48
CA TYR A 757 6.02 -32.35 5.26
C TYR A 757 6.86 -31.07 5.27
N GLY A 758 8.18 -31.20 5.04
CA GLY A 758 9.10 -30.07 4.92
C GLY A 758 9.50 -29.43 6.24
N VAL A 759 9.24 -30.08 7.39
CA VAL A 759 9.75 -29.65 8.69
C VAL A 759 11.15 -30.23 8.86
N PRO A 760 12.18 -29.45 9.22
CA PRO A 760 13.57 -29.94 9.35
C PRO A 760 13.78 -30.73 10.65
N GLN A 761 12.92 -31.72 10.91
CA GLN A 761 12.89 -32.49 12.14
C GLN A 761 12.31 -33.90 11.94
N LEU A 762 13.05 -34.92 12.40
CA LEU A 762 12.60 -36.30 12.50
C LEU A 762 11.69 -36.48 13.73
N ARG A 763 10.45 -35.99 13.61
CA ARG A 763 9.43 -36.08 14.66
C ARG A 763 8.23 -36.89 14.18
N LYS A 764 8.01 -38.04 14.82
CA LYS A 764 6.83 -38.90 14.60
C LYS A 764 5.73 -38.57 15.60
N ARG A 765 4.49 -38.45 15.12
CA ARG A 765 3.28 -38.25 15.92
C ARG A 765 2.12 -39.04 15.34
N ALA A 766 1.29 -39.59 16.21
CA ALA A 766 0.05 -40.24 15.84
C ALA A 766 -1.05 -39.19 15.70
N PHE A 767 -1.84 -39.29 14.64
CA PHE A 767 -3.01 -38.45 14.41
C PHE A 767 -4.24 -39.33 14.23
N PHE A 768 -5.33 -38.96 14.89
CA PHE A 768 -6.67 -39.49 14.62
C PHE A 768 -7.46 -38.43 13.85
N PHE A 769 -8.10 -38.86 12.77
CA PHE A 769 -8.89 -38.02 11.89
C PHE A 769 -10.34 -38.48 11.95
N GLY A 770 -11.24 -37.60 12.41
CA GLY A 770 -12.66 -37.91 12.53
C GLY A 770 -13.52 -37.05 11.61
N THR A 771 -14.57 -37.65 11.05
CA THR A 771 -15.60 -36.96 10.25
C THR A 771 -16.98 -37.57 10.48
N ASN A 772 -18.02 -36.73 10.47
CA ASN A 772 -19.42 -37.15 10.42
C ASN A 772 -20.04 -36.95 9.02
N LYS A 773 -19.23 -36.53 8.05
CA LYS A 773 -19.60 -36.40 6.63
C LYS A 773 -19.49 -37.75 5.93
N ASP A 774 -20.20 -37.88 4.81
CA ASP A 774 -20.19 -39.05 3.92
C ASP A 774 -18.90 -39.12 3.07
N ILE A 775 -17.75 -39.11 3.74
CA ILE A 775 -16.44 -39.32 3.14
C ILE A 775 -15.62 -40.28 4.00
N ALA A 776 -14.79 -41.09 3.37
CA ALA A 776 -13.90 -41.98 4.11
C ALA A 776 -12.88 -41.15 4.92
N PRO A 777 -12.70 -41.41 6.23
CA PRO A 777 -11.77 -40.64 7.07
C PRO A 777 -10.31 -40.73 6.61
N SER A 778 -9.93 -41.79 5.87
CA SER A 778 -8.63 -41.91 5.22
C SER A 778 -8.33 -40.77 4.24
N LYS A 779 -9.36 -40.11 3.68
CA LYS A 779 -9.22 -38.93 2.80
C LYS A 779 -8.81 -37.67 3.55
N LEU A 780 -8.83 -37.66 4.88
CA LEU A 780 -8.33 -36.56 5.72
C LEU A 780 -6.82 -36.62 5.95
N ILE A 781 -6.18 -37.74 5.60
CA ILE A 781 -4.75 -37.95 5.79
C ILE A 781 -3.97 -37.29 4.64
N PRO A 782 -3.05 -36.35 4.92
CA PRO A 782 -2.29 -35.67 3.87
C PRO A 782 -1.23 -36.58 3.25
N ASN A 783 -1.06 -36.45 1.94
CA ASN A 783 0.04 -37.10 1.22
C ASN A 783 1.40 -36.50 1.63
N GLU A 784 2.42 -37.35 1.65
CA GLU A 784 3.79 -36.93 1.90
C GLU A 784 4.30 -36.06 0.75
N THR A 785 5.03 -35.00 1.09
CA THR A 785 5.53 -33.99 0.13
C THR A 785 7.05 -34.04 -0.03
N HIS A 786 7.74 -34.70 0.90
CA HIS A 786 9.19 -34.85 0.94
C HIS A 786 9.54 -36.29 1.33
N ASP A 787 10.75 -36.69 0.98
CA ASP A 787 11.35 -37.99 1.27
C ASP A 787 12.80 -37.83 1.75
N ALA A 788 13.48 -38.95 1.99
CA ALA A 788 14.85 -38.94 2.52
C ALA A 788 15.88 -38.17 1.65
N ASN A 789 15.60 -37.97 0.36
CA ASN A 789 16.48 -37.25 -0.57
C ASN A 789 16.16 -35.75 -0.65
N SER A 790 15.00 -35.35 -0.15
CA SER A 790 14.47 -33.98 -0.25
C SER A 790 14.19 -33.33 1.11
N PHE A 791 14.52 -33.99 2.22
CA PHE A 791 14.33 -33.43 3.55
C PHE A 791 15.09 -32.11 3.75
N VAL A 792 14.40 -31.15 4.36
CA VAL A 792 14.99 -29.87 4.77
C VAL A 792 15.98 -30.11 5.91
N SER A 793 17.19 -29.59 5.75
CA SER A 793 18.25 -29.76 6.74
C SER A 793 18.16 -28.75 7.89
N VAL A 794 18.90 -28.99 8.98
CA VAL A 794 19.07 -28.00 10.06
C VAL A 794 19.69 -26.72 9.50
N TRP A 795 20.66 -26.84 8.60
CA TRP A 795 21.35 -25.68 8.04
C TRP A 795 20.44 -24.84 7.11
N ASP A 796 19.56 -25.49 6.36
CA ASP A 796 18.51 -24.78 5.61
C ASP A 796 17.61 -23.95 6.53
N ALA A 797 17.44 -24.36 7.79
CA ALA A 797 16.61 -23.63 8.75
C ALA A 797 17.33 -22.45 9.42
N ILE A 798 18.61 -22.57 9.76
CA ILE A 798 19.26 -21.64 10.71
C ILE A 798 20.48 -20.89 10.18
N SER A 799 20.95 -21.21 8.97
CA SER A 799 22.22 -20.67 8.44
C SER A 799 22.28 -19.14 8.27
N ASP A 800 21.15 -18.45 8.14
CA ASP A 800 21.11 -16.98 8.04
C ASP A 800 21.13 -16.24 9.38
N LEU A 801 21.04 -16.96 10.51
CA LEU A 801 21.03 -16.32 11.82
C LEU A 801 22.44 -15.83 12.20
N PRO A 802 22.55 -14.66 12.86
CA PRO A 802 23.83 -14.16 13.35
C PRO A 802 24.55 -15.19 14.21
N LYS A 803 25.84 -15.36 13.99
CA LYS A 803 26.63 -16.26 14.82
C LYS A 803 26.79 -15.65 16.22
N ILE A 804 26.39 -16.42 17.23
CA ILE A 804 26.52 -16.08 18.65
C ILE A 804 27.12 -17.25 19.42
N GLU A 805 27.85 -16.96 20.49
CA GLU A 805 28.39 -17.95 21.43
C GLU A 805 27.50 -18.08 22.68
N SER A 806 27.90 -18.94 23.64
CA SER A 806 27.18 -19.05 24.91
C SER A 806 27.13 -17.71 25.63
N SER A 807 26.00 -17.40 26.27
CA SER A 807 25.70 -16.11 26.95
C SER A 807 25.51 -14.88 26.05
N GLU A 808 25.65 -15.02 24.73
CA GLU A 808 25.42 -13.93 23.77
C GLU A 808 23.99 -13.92 23.20
N GLY A 809 23.71 -12.92 22.36
CA GLY A 809 22.43 -12.72 21.68
C GLY A 809 21.44 -11.87 22.49
N SER A 810 20.22 -11.71 21.96
CA SER A 810 19.17 -10.90 22.56
C SER A 810 17.79 -11.44 22.18
N ASP A 811 16.79 -11.13 23.01
CA ASP A 811 15.39 -11.41 22.70
C ASP A 811 14.87 -10.55 21.53
N LEU A 812 15.58 -9.47 21.20
CA LEU A 812 15.37 -8.62 20.03
C LEU A 812 16.74 -8.21 19.45
N LEU A 813 17.06 -8.68 18.25
CA LEU A 813 18.25 -8.30 17.49
C LEU A 813 17.83 -7.60 16.19
N VAL A 814 18.58 -6.59 15.75
CA VAL A 814 18.42 -6.03 14.41
C VAL A 814 19.09 -6.98 13.42
N LYS A 815 18.41 -7.31 12.33
CA LYS A 815 18.91 -8.23 11.31
C LYS A 815 19.87 -7.51 10.37
N ASP A 816 21.11 -7.99 10.28
CA ASP A 816 22.03 -7.57 9.23
C ASP A 816 21.62 -8.15 7.87
N LYS A 817 22.05 -7.52 6.77
CA LYS A 817 21.79 -8.05 5.43
C LYS A 817 22.46 -9.42 5.28
N HIS A 818 21.67 -10.48 5.17
CA HIS A 818 22.16 -11.80 4.83
C HIS A 818 22.23 -11.97 3.30
N PRO A 819 23.34 -12.48 2.72
CA PRO A 819 23.55 -12.50 1.27
C PRO A 819 22.61 -13.44 0.51
N LYS A 820 22.13 -14.51 1.15
CA LYS A 820 21.29 -15.53 0.49
C LYS A 820 20.43 -16.28 1.51
N TYR A 821 19.16 -16.50 1.20
CA TYR A 821 18.29 -17.35 2.03
C TYR A 821 18.03 -18.70 1.35
N SER A 822 17.82 -19.75 2.14
CA SER A 822 17.29 -21.02 1.65
C SER A 822 15.80 -20.87 1.31
N GLU A 823 15.26 -21.78 0.49
CA GLU A 823 13.82 -21.81 0.18
C GLU A 823 12.98 -21.92 1.47
N TYR A 824 13.47 -22.70 2.43
CA TYR A 824 12.83 -22.87 3.73
C TYR A 824 12.79 -21.56 4.55
N GLN A 825 13.90 -20.82 4.61
CA GLN A 825 13.97 -19.52 5.28
C GLN A 825 13.05 -18.49 4.62
N LEU A 826 12.98 -18.49 3.29
CA LEU A 826 12.04 -17.64 2.54
C LEU A 826 10.59 -17.97 2.92
N LYS A 827 10.25 -19.26 2.99
CA LYS A 827 8.91 -19.75 3.38
C LYS A 827 8.52 -19.38 4.81
N LEU A 828 9.48 -19.25 5.72
CA LEU A 828 9.25 -18.78 7.09
C LEU A 828 9.19 -17.25 7.20
N GLY A 829 9.45 -16.50 6.13
CA GLY A 829 9.42 -15.05 6.11
C GLY A 829 10.72 -14.38 6.58
N ALA A 830 11.84 -15.10 6.62
CA ALA A 830 13.10 -14.58 7.16
C ALA A 830 13.59 -13.31 6.44
N HIS A 831 13.33 -13.19 5.14
CA HIS A 831 13.76 -12.06 4.30
C HIS A 831 12.95 -10.77 4.55
N SER A 832 11.73 -10.87 5.09
CA SER A 832 10.84 -9.74 5.32
C SER A 832 10.96 -9.15 6.73
N GLN A 833 11.76 -9.77 7.60
CA GLN A 833 11.95 -9.32 8.98
C GLN A 833 13.21 -8.45 9.12
N ASN A 834 13.04 -7.26 9.67
CA ASN A 834 14.15 -6.36 10.04
C ASN A 834 14.72 -6.66 11.44
N VAL A 835 14.02 -7.50 12.22
CA VAL A 835 14.41 -7.88 13.58
C VAL A 835 14.28 -9.39 13.75
N ILE A 836 15.14 -9.96 14.58
CA ILE A 836 15.13 -11.37 14.96
C ILE A 836 14.72 -11.45 16.43
N HIS A 837 13.59 -12.10 16.69
CA HIS A 837 13.10 -12.33 18.05
C HIS A 837 13.65 -13.63 18.63
N ASN A 838 13.84 -13.66 19.95
CA ASN A 838 14.20 -14.83 20.75
C ASN A 838 15.50 -15.55 20.31
N HIS A 839 16.47 -14.82 19.73
CA HIS A 839 17.77 -15.36 19.34
C HIS A 839 18.83 -15.06 20.41
N LYS A 840 18.65 -15.73 21.55
CA LYS A 840 19.49 -15.59 22.75
C LYS A 840 20.02 -16.95 23.17
N ALA A 841 21.34 -17.05 23.35
CA ALA A 841 21.99 -18.29 23.76
C ALA A 841 21.87 -18.52 25.26
N SER A 842 21.89 -19.80 25.65
CA SER A 842 21.97 -20.18 27.06
C SER A 842 23.35 -19.86 27.64
N ILE A 843 23.39 -19.57 28.95
CA ILE A 843 24.63 -19.40 29.71
C ILE A 843 25.10 -20.79 30.15
N HIS A 844 26.25 -21.23 29.66
CA HIS A 844 26.87 -22.52 29.99
C HIS A 844 28.09 -22.33 30.91
N SER A 845 28.33 -23.28 31.81
CA SER A 845 29.55 -23.26 32.64
C SER A 845 30.81 -23.46 31.78
N LYS A 846 31.98 -23.01 32.27
CA LYS A 846 33.27 -23.24 31.60
C LYS A 846 33.52 -24.72 31.32
N GLU A 847 33.18 -25.58 32.27
CA GLU A 847 33.24 -27.05 32.13
C GLU A 847 32.35 -27.56 31.00
N THR A 848 31.11 -27.07 30.93
CA THR A 848 30.15 -27.41 29.87
C THR A 848 30.68 -26.99 28.50
N ILE A 849 31.21 -25.77 28.37
CA ILE A 849 31.79 -25.27 27.11
C ILE A 849 33.01 -26.11 26.70
N ASN A 850 33.91 -26.43 27.65
CA ASN A 850 35.07 -27.28 27.38
C ASN A 850 34.65 -28.67 26.89
N LYS A 851 33.61 -29.25 27.49
CA LYS A 851 33.05 -30.52 27.03
C LYS A 851 32.44 -30.41 25.63
N LEU A 852 31.70 -29.35 25.33
CA LEU A 852 31.10 -29.13 24.00
C LEU A 852 32.14 -28.96 22.89
N LYS A 853 33.31 -28.36 23.19
CA LYS A 853 34.44 -28.26 22.26
C LYS A 853 35.01 -29.61 21.85
N MET A 854 34.90 -30.63 22.71
CA MET A 854 35.38 -31.99 22.42
C MET A 854 34.38 -32.80 21.58
N ILE A 855 33.14 -32.32 21.44
CA ILE A 855 32.10 -33.02 20.68
C ILE A 855 32.02 -32.42 19.28
N ASN A 856 32.64 -33.12 18.33
CA ASN A 856 32.65 -32.77 16.91
C ASN A 856 31.25 -32.83 16.27
N ASN A 857 31.12 -32.27 15.06
CA ASN A 857 29.88 -32.31 14.28
C ASN A 857 29.37 -33.75 14.14
N GLY A 858 28.08 -33.94 14.42
CA GLY A 858 27.43 -35.25 14.41
C GLY A 858 27.86 -36.21 15.53
N LYS A 859 28.76 -35.85 16.45
CA LYS A 859 29.13 -36.70 17.59
C LYS A 859 28.24 -36.43 18.81
N LYS A 860 28.25 -37.37 19.76
CA LYS A 860 27.52 -37.34 21.03
C LYS A 860 28.44 -37.79 22.17
N GLN A 861 27.94 -37.73 23.40
CA GLN A 861 28.76 -38.07 24.56
C GLN A 861 29.35 -39.49 24.53
N SER A 862 28.64 -40.48 23.95
CA SER A 862 29.16 -41.84 23.83
C SER A 862 30.38 -41.96 22.92
N ASP A 863 30.68 -40.93 22.13
CA ASP A 863 31.87 -40.87 21.27
C ASP A 863 33.08 -40.23 21.99
N LEU A 864 32.93 -39.79 23.25
CA LEU A 864 34.02 -39.29 24.10
C LEU A 864 34.71 -40.44 24.85
N PRO A 865 35.97 -40.27 25.30
CA PRO A 865 36.66 -41.23 26.17
C PRO A 865 35.82 -41.60 27.41
N GLU A 866 35.88 -42.86 27.84
CA GLU A 866 35.00 -43.44 28.87
C GLU A 866 34.95 -42.63 30.18
N HIS A 867 36.10 -42.13 30.64
CA HIS A 867 36.22 -41.30 31.84
C HIS A 867 35.52 -39.92 31.76
N MET A 868 35.10 -39.48 30.56
CA MET A 868 34.39 -38.21 30.33
C MET A 868 32.89 -38.40 30.04
N GLN A 869 32.44 -39.66 29.94
CA GLN A 869 31.04 -39.99 29.73
C GLN A 869 30.26 -39.82 31.04
N THR A 870 29.08 -39.19 30.98
CA THR A 870 28.13 -39.16 32.09
C THR A 870 27.10 -40.27 31.94
N LYS A 871 26.64 -40.86 33.04
CA LYS A 871 25.47 -41.75 33.01
C LYS A 871 24.25 -40.91 32.61
N SER A 872 23.75 -41.08 31.38
CA SER A 872 22.55 -40.42 30.90
C SER A 872 21.56 -41.42 30.32
N VAL A 873 20.28 -41.22 30.63
CA VAL A 873 19.16 -42.02 30.14
C VAL A 873 18.76 -41.65 28.70
N HIS A 874 19.26 -40.51 28.19
CA HIS A 874 18.93 -40.03 26.84
C HIS A 874 20.04 -40.35 25.85
N SER A 875 19.73 -41.16 24.83
CA SER A 875 20.68 -41.60 23.80
C SER A 875 21.33 -40.46 22.98
N GLY A 876 20.70 -39.29 22.94
CA GLY A 876 21.18 -38.09 22.25
C GLY A 876 21.99 -37.11 23.11
N SER A 877 22.30 -37.45 24.37
CA SER A 877 22.92 -36.51 25.32
C SER A 877 24.22 -35.90 24.80
N TRP A 878 24.34 -34.59 24.98
CA TRP A 878 25.43 -33.74 24.50
C TRP A 878 25.65 -33.76 22.99
N GLY A 879 24.69 -34.30 22.23
CA GLY A 879 24.85 -34.49 20.80
C GLY A 879 24.80 -33.18 20.01
N ARG A 880 25.76 -33.01 19.09
CA ARG A 880 25.77 -31.94 18.08
C ARG A 880 24.85 -32.31 16.92
N MET A 881 23.99 -31.38 16.53
CA MET A 881 23.16 -31.53 15.34
C MET A 881 24.03 -31.60 14.09
N GLU A 882 23.61 -32.41 13.12
CA GLU A 882 24.26 -32.51 11.81
C GLU A 882 23.69 -31.42 10.91
N LYS A 883 24.56 -30.64 10.22
CA LYS A 883 24.15 -29.52 9.38
C LYS A 883 23.18 -29.95 8.28
N ASP A 884 23.59 -30.95 7.51
CA ASP A 884 22.95 -31.36 6.25
C ASP A 884 21.88 -32.43 6.46
N LYS A 885 21.42 -32.62 7.71
CA LYS A 885 20.34 -33.55 8.05
C LYS A 885 19.26 -32.82 8.86
N PRO A 886 18.02 -33.34 8.88
CA PRO A 886 16.99 -32.83 9.78
C PRO A 886 17.39 -33.03 11.25
N ALA A 887 16.89 -32.18 12.13
CA ALA A 887 17.08 -32.34 13.56
C ALA A 887 16.40 -33.60 14.09
N TYR A 888 16.86 -34.12 15.22
CA TYR A 888 16.07 -35.10 15.98
C TYR A 888 14.89 -34.41 16.66
N THR A 889 13.94 -35.20 17.16
CA THR A 889 12.77 -34.66 17.89
C THR A 889 13.21 -33.69 18.99
N LEU A 890 12.81 -32.43 18.86
CA LEU A 890 13.01 -31.42 19.89
C LEU A 890 12.11 -31.72 21.09
N THR A 891 12.73 -31.73 22.28
CA THR A 891 12.04 -31.90 23.55
C THR A 891 11.71 -30.53 24.16
N THR A 892 11.04 -30.52 25.32
CA THR A 892 10.66 -29.29 26.03
C THR A 892 11.83 -28.53 26.66
N ARG A 893 13.05 -29.09 26.64
CA ARG A 893 14.25 -28.49 27.23
C ARG A 893 15.31 -28.26 26.15
N ILE A 894 15.35 -27.03 25.62
CA ILE A 894 16.27 -26.63 24.54
C ILE A 894 17.57 -25.97 25.04
N ASN A 895 17.72 -25.79 26.35
CA ASN A 895 18.86 -25.10 26.98
C ASN A 895 19.84 -26.04 27.69
N THR A 896 19.52 -27.34 27.82
CA THR A 896 20.29 -28.28 28.65
C THR A 896 20.96 -29.34 27.77
N PRO A 897 22.27 -29.25 27.48
CA PRO A 897 22.91 -30.14 26.49
C PRO A 897 22.82 -31.63 26.86
N SER A 898 22.65 -31.98 28.13
CA SER A 898 22.54 -33.38 28.59
C SER A 898 21.19 -34.06 28.30
N VAL A 899 20.18 -33.37 27.76
CA VAL A 899 18.81 -33.92 27.60
C VAL A 899 18.45 -34.28 26.15
N GLY A 900 19.38 -34.14 25.20
CA GLY A 900 19.14 -34.50 23.81
C GLY A 900 20.18 -33.93 22.84
N ARG A 901 19.95 -34.18 21.55
CA ARG A 901 20.83 -33.74 20.45
C ARG A 901 20.47 -32.32 20.02
N ILE A 902 20.73 -31.37 20.90
CA ILE A 902 20.31 -29.96 20.78
C ILE A 902 21.48 -28.97 20.72
N VAL A 903 22.71 -29.47 20.59
CA VAL A 903 23.90 -28.62 20.44
C VAL A 903 23.97 -28.11 19.00
N HIS A 904 24.20 -26.80 18.85
CA HIS A 904 24.28 -26.12 17.56
C HIS A 904 25.35 -26.77 16.64
N PRO A 905 25.15 -26.86 15.31
CA PRO A 905 26.10 -27.57 14.44
C PRO A 905 27.55 -27.06 14.45
N GLU A 906 27.77 -25.78 14.76
CA GLU A 906 29.11 -25.15 14.81
C GLU A 906 29.50 -24.58 16.19
N SER A 907 28.74 -23.61 16.71
CA SER A 907 29.02 -22.96 18.00
C SER A 907 28.95 -23.89 19.21
N ASN A 908 29.72 -23.58 20.27
CA ASN A 908 29.82 -24.40 21.48
C ASN A 908 28.71 -24.08 22.49
N ARG A 909 27.47 -24.19 22.03
CA ARG A 909 26.24 -23.91 22.79
C ARG A 909 25.10 -24.81 22.32
N THR A 910 24.06 -24.90 23.15
CA THR A 910 22.75 -25.39 22.70
C THR A 910 22.12 -24.41 21.70
N ILE A 911 21.12 -24.89 20.96
CA ILE A 911 20.33 -24.04 20.08
C ILE A 911 19.58 -22.94 20.88
N THR A 912 19.34 -21.81 20.22
CA THR A 912 18.51 -20.71 20.73
C THR A 912 17.02 -21.01 20.56
N PRO A 913 16.13 -20.30 21.26
CA PRO A 913 14.70 -20.40 21.02
C PRO A 913 14.29 -20.12 19.57
N ARG A 914 14.88 -19.12 18.90
CA ARG A 914 14.63 -18.84 17.47
C ARG A 914 15.05 -20.00 16.57
N GLU A 915 16.22 -20.59 16.79
CA GLU A 915 16.67 -21.77 16.04
C GLU A 915 15.72 -22.95 16.26
N ALA A 916 15.30 -23.20 17.50
CA ALA A 916 14.33 -24.24 17.84
C ALA A 916 12.96 -23.98 17.18
N ALA A 917 12.50 -22.73 17.16
CA ALA A 917 11.25 -22.31 16.53
C ALA A 917 11.27 -22.56 15.02
N ARG A 918 12.36 -22.20 14.34
CA ARG A 918 12.54 -22.51 12.92
C ARG A 918 12.62 -24.00 12.65
N ILE A 919 13.30 -24.77 13.51
CA ILE A 919 13.33 -26.24 13.37
C ILE A 919 11.91 -26.84 13.54
N GLN A 920 11.06 -26.22 14.34
CA GLN A 920 9.64 -26.55 14.47
C GLN A 920 8.75 -25.91 13.40
N SER A 921 9.29 -25.17 12.44
CA SER A 921 8.58 -24.47 11.36
C SER A 921 7.67 -23.31 11.78
N PHE A 922 7.95 -22.69 12.93
CA PHE A 922 7.31 -21.42 13.27
C PHE A 922 7.80 -20.29 12.36
N PRO A 923 6.89 -19.40 11.90
CA PRO A 923 7.26 -18.18 11.18
C PRO A 923 8.27 -17.29 11.93
N ASP A 924 9.03 -16.49 11.18
CA ASP A 924 10.06 -15.62 11.76
C ASP A 924 9.48 -14.43 12.54
N ASP A 925 8.26 -14.01 12.21
CA ASP A 925 7.47 -13.01 12.95
C ASP A 925 6.75 -13.58 14.19
N PHE A 926 6.81 -14.89 14.42
CA PHE A 926 6.23 -15.53 15.60
C PHE A 926 7.09 -15.26 16.84
N ILE A 927 6.50 -14.63 17.86
CA ILE A 927 7.20 -14.16 19.07
C ILE A 927 6.84 -15.03 20.27
N PHE A 928 7.84 -15.60 20.93
CA PHE A 928 7.65 -16.37 22.16
C PHE A 928 7.86 -15.48 23.40
N ILE A 929 6.97 -15.61 24.38
CA ILE A 929 7.02 -14.89 25.65
C ILE A 929 7.34 -15.88 26.79
N GLY A 930 8.24 -15.48 27.68
CA GLY A 930 8.63 -16.24 28.86
C GLY A 930 10.15 -16.48 28.96
N GLY A 931 10.58 -17.15 30.01
CA GLY A 931 11.97 -17.60 30.14
C GLY A 931 12.28 -18.75 29.17
N ILE A 932 13.56 -19.01 28.91
CA ILE A 932 14.01 -20.05 27.97
C ILE A 932 13.42 -21.44 28.27
N THR A 933 13.17 -21.78 29.54
CA THR A 933 12.52 -23.03 29.94
C THR A 933 11.05 -23.06 29.54
N THR A 934 10.30 -21.98 29.75
CA THR A 934 8.89 -21.88 29.32
C THR A 934 8.79 -21.87 27.80
N ILE A 935 9.65 -21.12 27.10
CA ILE A 935 9.68 -21.09 25.63
C ILE A 935 10.07 -22.48 25.07
N GLY A 936 11.03 -23.17 25.68
CA GLY A 936 11.38 -24.54 25.32
C GLY A 936 10.18 -25.50 25.41
N LYS A 937 9.38 -25.40 26.48
CA LYS A 937 8.12 -26.16 26.61
C LYS A 937 7.14 -25.84 25.49
N GLN A 938 6.94 -24.56 25.19
CA GLN A 938 6.04 -24.10 24.13
C GLN A 938 6.44 -24.69 22.76
N ILE A 939 7.70 -24.59 22.38
CA ILE A 939 8.22 -25.08 21.09
C ILE A 939 8.21 -26.62 21.04
N GLY A 940 8.66 -27.28 22.10
CA GLY A 940 8.77 -28.74 22.16
C GLY A 940 7.42 -29.47 22.17
N ASN A 941 6.40 -28.87 22.79
CA ASN A 941 5.04 -29.42 22.83
C ASN A 941 4.24 -29.14 21.56
N ALA A 942 4.57 -28.08 20.81
CA ALA A 942 3.80 -27.70 19.64
C ALA A 942 3.79 -28.77 18.53
N VAL A 943 2.67 -28.81 17.81
CA VAL A 943 2.62 -29.35 16.46
C VAL A 943 3.23 -28.33 15.51
N SER A 944 4.09 -28.82 14.61
CA SER A 944 4.82 -27.98 13.66
C SER A 944 3.84 -27.24 12.73
N PRO A 945 3.91 -25.91 12.59
CA PRO A 945 2.95 -25.17 11.75
C PRO A 945 2.87 -25.62 10.30
N LEU A 946 3.98 -26.04 9.67
CA LEU A 946 3.93 -26.57 8.30
C LEU A 946 3.19 -27.90 8.21
N LEU A 947 3.35 -28.80 9.19
CA LEU A 947 2.56 -30.03 9.24
C LEU A 947 1.08 -29.72 9.43
N ALA A 948 0.75 -28.82 10.37
CA ALA A 948 -0.62 -28.36 10.58
C ALA A 948 -1.24 -27.71 9.33
N GLU A 949 -0.45 -26.97 8.56
CA GLU A 949 -0.87 -26.38 7.28
C GLU A 949 -1.27 -27.46 6.26
N GLN A 950 -0.51 -28.56 6.18
CA GLN A 950 -0.83 -29.69 5.29
C GLN A 950 -2.09 -30.44 5.72
N LEU A 951 -2.29 -30.64 7.03
CA LEU A 951 -3.53 -31.20 7.58
C LEU A 951 -4.74 -30.33 7.19
N ALA A 952 -4.61 -29.01 7.36
CA ALA A 952 -5.66 -28.06 7.02
C ALA A 952 -5.98 -28.02 5.51
N LYS A 953 -4.97 -28.13 4.65
CA LYS A 953 -5.12 -28.23 3.18
C LYS A 953 -5.87 -29.50 2.80
N GLN A 954 -5.53 -30.63 3.43
CA GLN A 954 -6.20 -31.89 3.16
C GLN A 954 -7.67 -31.87 3.55
N ILE A 955 -8.04 -31.24 4.67
CA ILE A 955 -9.45 -31.03 5.04
C ILE A 955 -10.20 -30.23 3.97
N LYS A 956 -9.59 -29.18 3.37
CA LYS A 956 -10.24 -28.42 2.29
C LYS A 956 -10.50 -29.27 1.05
N ILE A 957 -9.57 -30.15 0.71
CA ILE A 957 -9.74 -31.11 -0.40
C ILE A 957 -10.90 -32.07 -0.07
N ALA A 958 -10.94 -32.59 1.15
CA ALA A 958 -11.98 -33.49 1.62
C ALA A 958 -13.39 -32.85 1.64
N GLU A 959 -13.49 -31.59 2.07
CA GLU A 959 -14.72 -30.80 2.04
C GLU A 959 -15.20 -30.56 0.60
N GLN A 960 -14.28 -30.32 -0.34
CA GLN A 960 -14.64 -30.19 -1.75
C GLN A 960 -15.17 -31.52 -2.32
N LEU A 961 -14.48 -32.63 -2.04
CA LEU A 961 -14.94 -33.97 -2.46
C LEU A 961 -16.35 -34.30 -1.93
N HIS A 962 -16.65 -33.94 -0.68
CA HIS A 962 -17.99 -34.12 -0.11
C HIS A 962 -19.06 -33.34 -0.88
N LYS A 963 -18.78 -32.07 -1.24
CA LYS A 963 -19.70 -31.25 -2.03
C LYS A 963 -19.94 -31.82 -3.42
N ASP A 964 -18.89 -32.33 -4.05
CA ASP A 964 -18.96 -32.91 -5.40
C ASP A 964 -19.82 -34.19 -5.40
N ILE A 965 -19.68 -35.06 -4.37
CA ILE A 965 -20.56 -36.22 -4.15
C ILE A 965 -22.02 -35.77 -3.97
N GLY A 966 -22.25 -34.72 -3.18
CA GLY A 966 -23.58 -34.15 -2.97
C GLY A 966 -24.22 -33.61 -4.27
N GLN A 967 -23.43 -33.02 -5.18
CA GLN A 967 -23.91 -32.53 -6.48
C GLN A 967 -24.21 -33.68 -7.45
N GLN A 968 -23.33 -34.68 -7.55
CA GLN A 968 -23.54 -35.86 -8.40
C GLN A 968 -24.82 -36.61 -8.01
N SER A 969 -25.01 -36.86 -6.70
CA SER A 969 -26.23 -37.52 -6.21
C SER A 969 -27.49 -36.70 -6.50
N LYS A 970 -27.41 -35.36 -6.45
CA LYS A 970 -28.54 -34.48 -6.78
C LYS A 970 -28.86 -34.49 -8.28
N GLU A 971 -27.85 -34.45 -9.15
CA GLU A 971 -28.02 -34.58 -10.60
C GLU A 971 -28.58 -35.95 -11.00
N GLU A 972 -28.19 -37.03 -10.31
CA GLU A 972 -28.73 -38.38 -10.51
C GLU A 972 -30.19 -38.49 -10.07
N ILE A 973 -30.56 -37.88 -8.94
CA ILE A 973 -31.96 -37.79 -8.48
C ILE A 973 -32.79 -36.93 -9.42
N GLU A 974 -32.27 -35.78 -9.88
CA GLU A 974 -32.96 -34.92 -10.85
C GLU A 974 -33.16 -35.63 -12.19
N LYS A 975 -32.19 -36.43 -12.65
CA LYS A 975 -32.34 -37.31 -13.82
C LYS A 975 -33.36 -38.43 -13.61
N GLN A 976 -33.41 -39.04 -12.42
CA GLN A 976 -34.42 -40.06 -12.10
C GLN A 976 -35.83 -39.46 -12.03
N ILE A 977 -36.00 -38.26 -11.46
CA ILE A 977 -37.27 -37.53 -11.43
C ILE A 977 -37.69 -37.15 -12.87
N ALA A 978 -36.77 -36.61 -13.68
CA ALA A 978 -37.06 -36.25 -15.07
C ALA A 978 -37.49 -37.45 -15.93
N ASN A 979 -36.90 -38.63 -15.69
CA ASN A 979 -37.27 -39.88 -16.37
C ASN A 979 -38.55 -40.54 -15.80
N SER A 980 -39.06 -40.07 -14.66
CA SER A 980 -40.30 -40.59 -14.04
C SER A 980 -41.55 -39.80 -14.47
N PHE A 981 -41.36 -38.65 -15.13
CA PHE A 981 -42.43 -37.77 -15.64
C PHE A 981 -42.39 -37.60 -17.17
N GLY A 982 -41.69 -38.49 -17.88
CA GLY A 982 -41.58 -38.53 -19.35
C GLY A 982 -42.30 -39.72 -19.95
#